data_AF-A0A372NC45-F1
#
_entry.id   AF-A0A372NC45-F1
#
_cell.length_a   1.000
_cell.length_b   1.000
_cell.length_c   1.000
_cell.angle_alpha   90.00
_cell.angle_beta   90.00
_cell.angle_gamma   90.00
#
_symmetry.space_group_name_H-M   'P 1'
#
loop_
_entity.id
_entity.type
_entity.pdbx_description
1 polymer ?
#
loop_
_entity_poly.entity_id
_entity_poly.type
_entity_poly.pdbx_seq_one_letter_code
_entity_poly.pdbx_strand_id
1 'polypeptide(L)'
;MQQSARWKTLALWLVLLASLLVLLPSLLPARMAAGLPNWMAAHRLVPGLDLTGGSRLVLEVSRADIAADRLRAAVETIGNTLRASRIPHSDLNGAEDTVDVTVTASDRVDAAREALAGLDLGTLSEPQPGQFTIVLSSAAIEEAVQAASLGAVDAVRRRVESLDIPSLSVSRGERDRIVVAMPGLTDPQRVKDLLSQAGKLSARLVDDSMPVNTAIEDGAPAGSEVLYSTGEPPVGYLVRRDDLFTAADVASAEPAANNEPFIEFVLRAEAAERLAAFTRNNSGRTIAILLDGQVISTSQIQGAIIDGVGRLSGDFDAEGAANLARIVASGPLPAPVTIIEERSIEPALGATSTGTVVVALAVAVLAVVAFMTFFYGVLGVIASLSLFFNVTLTFAILALIRTPLSLSLIAGIVLTVGIAVDASVLIFERIREETKAGRSLDEAVDTGFNRARATVLDASATMLIAIAVLFLLSAAPVRAFALAVGIGMLATLFTTFGLTQRLVRAWLGRSHITHLPKGVRTGLFDRLNLRFMAVRNGVFLLTAVLSIAIAGLLYVGKLRLGIDFTGGAALELQAKTGNADPFEIAARLTDTGVDVQSVDATLDPRRALVRLTAQGEGENAEQTSVLIARGELEDDYDFRRVEVVGPAISGELIDTATLGFVAGLLALVAYIWIRFEWHFAIGAIISLAHDVFFTLGFLALAKIEFNISAVAALLTVAGYSLNDTMVVYDRIRENLRHFKQMPLPILIDDAINRTLSRTVLTSATTLIALAALALLGGEAIRTFALTLLFGVAIGTISSIYIAGPILILFRLRPERYRPGKGGAGAVPETGANG
;
A
#
# COMPACT_ATOMS: atom_id res chain seq x y z
N MET A 1 -39.87 25.74 -12.85
CA MET A 1 -38.46 25.81 -12.42
C MET A 1 -38.26 25.82 -10.90
N GLN A 2 -39.09 26.51 -10.09
CA GLN A 2 -38.94 26.56 -8.62
C GLN A 2 -39.11 25.20 -7.89
N GLN A 3 -40.01 24.31 -8.36
CA GLN A 3 -40.17 22.98 -7.76
C GLN A 3 -38.90 22.11 -7.90
N SER A 4 -38.25 22.12 -9.08
CA SER A 4 -36.97 21.40 -9.30
C SER A 4 -35.86 21.89 -8.36
N ALA A 5 -35.82 23.20 -8.05
CA ALA A 5 -34.85 23.75 -7.11
C ALA A 5 -35.10 23.30 -5.65
N ARG A 6 -36.37 23.14 -5.25
CA ARG A 6 -36.75 22.63 -3.91
C ARG A 6 -36.37 21.17 -3.74
N TRP A 7 -36.68 20.31 -4.70
CA TRP A 7 -36.30 18.88 -4.68
C TRP A 7 -34.79 18.68 -4.61
N LYS A 8 -34.01 19.44 -5.40
CA LYS A 8 -32.54 19.38 -5.32
C LYS A 8 -31.99 19.84 -3.96
N THR A 9 -32.69 20.76 -3.29
CA THR A 9 -32.29 21.25 -1.96
C THR A 9 -32.64 20.22 -0.89
N LEU A 10 -33.83 19.63 -0.96
CA LEU A 10 -34.24 18.52 -0.10
C LEU A 10 -33.27 17.34 -0.22
N ALA A 11 -32.93 16.93 -1.44
CA ALA A 11 -31.99 15.84 -1.70
C ALA A 11 -30.62 16.10 -1.08
N LEU A 12 -30.12 17.34 -1.16
CA LEU A 12 -28.84 17.71 -0.56
C LEU A 12 -28.89 17.59 0.97
N TRP A 13 -29.93 18.12 1.61
CA TRP A 13 -30.10 17.99 3.06
C TRP A 13 -30.27 16.54 3.51
N LEU A 14 -30.95 15.70 2.71
CA LEU A 14 -31.06 14.27 2.96
C LEU A 14 -29.70 13.57 2.89
N VAL A 15 -28.86 13.90 1.91
CA VAL A 15 -27.49 13.36 1.83
C VAL A 15 -26.65 13.77 3.05
N LEU A 16 -26.75 15.02 3.48
CA LEU A 16 -26.04 15.50 4.67
C LEU A 16 -26.54 14.82 5.95
N LEU A 17 -27.85 14.67 6.10
CA LEU A 17 -28.45 13.96 7.23
C LEU A 17 -28.04 12.49 7.22
N ALA A 18 -28.09 11.82 6.08
CA ALA A 18 -27.64 10.44 5.93
C ALA A 18 -26.15 10.29 6.30
N SER A 19 -25.30 11.24 5.89
CA SER A 19 -23.88 11.24 6.24
C SER A 19 -23.67 11.32 7.76
N LEU A 20 -24.42 12.18 8.45
CA LEU A 20 -24.39 12.28 9.91
C LEU A 20 -24.93 11.02 10.60
N LEU A 21 -25.98 10.40 10.04
CA LEU A 21 -26.56 9.16 10.57
C LEU A 21 -25.58 7.97 10.45
N VAL A 22 -24.88 7.86 9.32
CA VAL A 22 -23.84 6.85 9.10
C VAL A 22 -22.69 7.03 10.08
N LEU A 23 -22.32 8.28 10.40
CA LEU A 23 -21.23 8.58 11.33
C LEU A 23 -21.62 8.50 12.81
N LEU A 24 -22.91 8.52 13.13
CA LEU A 24 -23.41 8.53 14.50
C LEU A 24 -22.81 7.41 15.40
N PRO A 25 -22.67 6.14 14.96
CA PRO A 25 -22.02 5.09 15.75
C PRO A 25 -20.55 5.39 16.09
N SER A 26 -19.86 6.13 15.23
CA SER A 26 -18.46 6.50 15.40
C SER A 26 -18.30 7.67 16.37
N LEU A 27 -19.32 8.52 16.49
CA LEU A 27 -19.34 9.69 17.38
C LEU A 27 -19.84 9.36 18.79
N LEU A 28 -20.62 8.29 18.96
CA LEU A 28 -21.19 7.89 20.24
C LEU A 28 -20.21 7.04 21.07
N PRO A 29 -20.20 7.19 22.41
CA PRO A 29 -19.48 6.25 23.29
C PRO A 29 -19.97 4.82 23.07
N ALA A 30 -19.07 3.83 23.21
CA ALA A 30 -19.35 2.42 22.91
C ALA A 30 -20.62 1.88 23.60
N ARG A 31 -20.91 2.34 24.82
CA ARG A 31 -22.12 1.98 25.58
C ARG A 31 -23.42 2.45 24.93
N MET A 32 -23.42 3.62 24.31
CA MET A 32 -24.58 4.18 23.60
C MET A 32 -24.69 3.60 22.19
N ALA A 33 -23.55 3.33 21.54
CA ALA A 33 -23.52 2.72 20.22
C ALA A 33 -24.09 1.28 20.21
N ALA A 34 -23.96 0.54 21.31
CA ALA A 34 -24.52 -0.81 21.45
C ALA A 34 -26.06 -0.88 21.38
N GLY A 35 -26.76 0.23 21.64
CA GLY A 35 -28.21 0.32 21.52
C GLY A 35 -28.71 0.70 20.12
N LEU A 36 -27.79 0.91 19.15
CA LEU A 36 -28.16 1.27 17.79
C LEU A 36 -28.59 0.04 16.98
N PRO A 37 -29.45 0.22 15.95
CA PRO A 37 -29.78 -0.85 15.01
C PRO A 37 -28.51 -1.45 14.38
N ASN A 38 -28.51 -2.78 14.17
CA ASN A 38 -27.35 -3.52 13.61
C ASN A 38 -26.80 -2.92 12.31
N TRP A 39 -27.68 -2.44 11.42
CA TRP A 39 -27.28 -1.81 10.17
C TRP A 39 -26.50 -0.51 10.40
N MET A 40 -26.75 0.21 11.50
CA MET A 40 -26.03 1.44 11.84
C MET A 40 -24.72 1.08 12.56
N ALA A 41 -24.77 0.18 13.55
CA ALA A 41 -23.59 -0.26 14.32
C ALA A 41 -22.46 -0.83 13.43
N ALA A 42 -22.82 -1.47 12.31
CA ALA A 42 -21.86 -2.05 11.36
C ALA A 42 -21.00 -1.04 10.58
N HIS A 43 -21.32 0.26 10.62
CA HIS A 43 -20.60 1.32 9.89
C HIS A 43 -19.71 2.17 10.80
N ARG A 44 -19.27 1.62 11.94
CA ARG A 44 -18.33 2.30 12.82
C ARG A 44 -16.96 2.42 12.14
N LEU A 45 -16.37 3.61 12.16
CA LEU A 45 -14.99 3.82 11.73
C LEU A 45 -14.05 3.03 12.64
N VAL A 46 -13.32 2.09 12.04
CA VAL A 46 -12.32 1.28 12.75
C VAL A 46 -10.96 1.93 12.54
N PRO A 47 -10.23 2.31 13.60
CA PRO A 47 -8.86 2.77 13.46
C PRO A 47 -7.96 1.64 12.96
N GLY A 48 -7.07 1.95 12.00
CA GLY A 48 -6.08 1.01 11.50
C GLY A 48 -4.94 0.78 12.49
N LEU A 49 -4.10 -0.22 12.20
CA LEU A 49 -2.95 -0.60 13.05
C LEU A 49 -1.99 0.56 13.31
N ASP A 50 -1.78 1.43 12.32
CA ASP A 50 -0.94 2.63 12.45
C ASP A 50 -1.45 3.61 13.53
N LEU A 51 -2.73 3.52 13.91
CA LEU A 51 -3.36 4.36 14.94
C LEU A 51 -3.52 3.64 16.27
N THR A 52 -3.80 2.33 16.27
CA THR A 52 -4.04 1.52 17.48
C THR A 52 -2.79 0.86 18.03
N GLY A 53 -1.74 0.75 17.21
CA GLY A 53 -0.65 -0.20 17.41
C GLY A 53 -1.08 -1.63 17.10
N GLY A 54 -0.09 -2.49 16.93
CA GLY A 54 -0.23 -3.90 16.56
C GLY A 54 0.73 -4.29 15.43
N SER A 55 0.60 -5.54 14.98
CA SER A 55 1.47 -6.12 13.95
C SER A 55 0.68 -6.54 12.71
N ARG A 56 1.26 -6.28 11.55
CA ARG A 56 0.79 -6.74 10.24
C ARG A 56 1.86 -7.61 9.61
N LEU A 57 1.49 -8.83 9.27
CA LEU A 57 2.32 -9.75 8.49
C LEU A 57 1.71 -9.92 7.11
N VAL A 58 2.54 -9.94 6.08
CA VAL A 58 2.17 -10.40 4.74
C VAL A 58 2.93 -11.67 4.47
N LEU A 59 2.19 -12.74 4.20
CA LEU A 59 2.73 -14.04 3.87
C LEU A 59 2.55 -14.31 2.37
N GLU A 60 3.54 -14.95 1.76
CA GLU A 60 3.49 -15.42 0.37
C GLU A 60 3.46 -16.93 0.35
N VAL A 61 2.58 -17.49 -0.49
CA VAL A 61 2.51 -18.93 -0.70
C VAL A 61 3.57 -19.32 -1.72
N SER A 62 4.44 -20.28 -1.38
CA SER A 62 5.52 -20.69 -2.26
C SER A 62 5.00 -21.42 -3.50
N ARG A 63 5.05 -20.75 -4.66
CA ARG A 63 4.71 -21.36 -5.95
C ARG A 63 5.69 -22.49 -6.31
N ALA A 64 6.97 -22.32 -5.98
CA ALA A 64 8.00 -23.30 -6.25
C ALA A 64 7.71 -24.62 -5.52
N ASP A 65 7.30 -24.54 -4.25
CA ASP A 65 6.94 -25.73 -3.47
C ASP A 65 5.69 -26.42 -3.99
N ILE A 66 4.68 -25.66 -4.42
CA ILE A 66 3.47 -26.22 -5.04
C ILE A 66 3.80 -26.93 -6.34
N ALA A 67 4.65 -26.33 -7.18
CA ALA A 67 5.10 -26.96 -8.41
C ALA A 67 5.89 -28.25 -8.12
N ALA A 68 6.78 -28.23 -7.13
CA ALA A 68 7.53 -29.41 -6.70
C ALA A 68 6.63 -30.51 -6.15
N ASP A 69 5.62 -30.19 -5.33
CA ASP A 69 4.64 -31.15 -4.81
C ASP A 69 3.79 -31.74 -5.94
N ARG A 70 3.41 -30.94 -6.94
CA ARG A 70 2.73 -31.42 -8.16
C ARG A 70 3.59 -32.32 -9.01
N LEU A 71 4.87 -31.99 -9.15
CA LEU A 71 5.85 -32.81 -9.88
C LEU A 71 6.01 -34.17 -9.19
N ARG A 72 6.17 -34.21 -7.87
CA ARG A 72 6.25 -35.46 -7.09
C ARG A 72 4.99 -36.30 -7.26
N ALA A 73 3.80 -35.69 -7.17
CA ALA A 73 2.53 -36.38 -7.36
C ALA A 73 2.39 -36.94 -8.80
N ALA A 74 2.87 -36.20 -9.80
CA ALA A 74 2.86 -36.66 -11.19
C ALA A 74 3.78 -37.86 -11.39
N VAL A 75 5.01 -37.80 -10.88
CA VAL A 75 5.98 -38.92 -10.88
C VAL A 75 5.35 -40.16 -10.24
N GLU A 76 4.71 -40.02 -9.08
CA GLU A 76 4.06 -41.13 -8.39
C GLU A 76 2.89 -41.70 -9.20
N THR A 77 2.03 -40.84 -9.74
CA THR A 77 0.87 -41.23 -10.57
C THR A 77 1.31 -41.99 -11.81
N ILE A 78 2.35 -41.52 -12.49
CA ILE A 78 2.95 -42.18 -13.66
C ILE A 78 3.48 -43.56 -13.25
N GLY A 79 4.30 -43.62 -12.21
CA GLY A 79 4.87 -44.87 -11.71
C GLY A 79 3.80 -45.90 -11.32
N ASN A 80 2.75 -45.46 -10.61
CA ASN A 80 1.63 -46.31 -10.20
C ASN A 80 0.83 -46.82 -11.41
N THR A 81 0.58 -45.97 -12.40
CA THR A 81 -0.16 -46.32 -13.62
C THR A 81 0.59 -47.34 -14.48
N LEU A 82 1.90 -47.13 -14.66
CA LEU A 82 2.76 -48.06 -15.39
C LEU A 82 2.88 -49.41 -14.65
N ARG A 83 3.00 -49.41 -13.32
CA ARG A 83 3.01 -50.63 -12.50
C ARG A 83 1.69 -51.39 -12.58
N ALA A 84 0.56 -50.70 -12.46
CA ALA A 84 -0.77 -51.31 -12.56
C ALA A 84 -1.00 -51.96 -13.93
N SER A 85 -0.47 -51.34 -14.98
CA SER A 85 -0.51 -51.84 -16.37
C SER A 85 0.57 -52.88 -16.68
N ARG A 86 1.42 -53.24 -15.70
CA ARG A 86 2.56 -54.16 -15.83
C ARG A 86 3.55 -53.75 -16.94
N ILE A 87 3.82 -52.45 -17.05
CA ILE A 87 4.77 -51.88 -18.01
C ILE A 87 6.12 -51.66 -17.30
N PRO A 88 7.17 -52.42 -17.67
CA PRO A 88 8.51 -52.22 -17.13
C PRO A 88 9.07 -50.85 -17.54
N HIS A 89 9.58 -50.09 -16.56
CA HIS A 89 10.14 -48.75 -16.77
C HIS A 89 11.38 -48.51 -15.91
N SER A 90 12.23 -47.60 -16.36
CA SER A 90 13.42 -47.09 -15.69
C SER A 90 13.45 -45.56 -15.78
N ASP A 91 14.37 -44.94 -15.05
CA ASP A 91 14.69 -43.50 -15.16
C ASP A 91 13.50 -42.57 -14.96
N LEU A 92 12.53 -42.98 -14.13
CA LEU A 92 11.37 -42.17 -13.78
C LEU A 92 11.79 -41.05 -12.82
N ASN A 93 12.08 -39.88 -13.38
CA ASN A 93 12.59 -38.73 -12.64
C ASN A 93 11.80 -37.48 -13.02
N GLY A 94 11.55 -36.62 -12.03
CA GLY A 94 11.00 -35.29 -12.24
C GLY A 94 12.07 -34.23 -12.07
N ALA A 95 12.16 -33.28 -13.01
CA ALA A 95 12.99 -32.08 -12.91
C ALA A 95 12.21 -30.85 -13.39
N GLU A 96 12.22 -29.79 -12.59
CA GLU A 96 11.49 -28.54 -12.84
C GLU A 96 9.98 -28.73 -13.06
N ASP A 97 9.53 -28.71 -14.32
CA ASP A 97 8.15 -28.95 -14.75
C ASP A 97 8.02 -30.21 -15.64
N THR A 98 9.10 -30.99 -15.76
CA THR A 98 9.20 -32.15 -16.65
C THR A 98 9.30 -33.45 -15.88
N VAL A 99 8.59 -34.48 -16.34
CA VAL A 99 8.75 -35.86 -15.89
C VAL A 99 9.23 -36.70 -17.05
N ASP A 100 10.43 -37.28 -16.89
CA ASP A 100 11.01 -38.22 -17.84
C ASP A 100 10.77 -39.65 -17.37
N VAL A 101 10.45 -40.54 -18.31
CA VAL A 101 10.33 -41.98 -18.06
C VAL A 101 10.78 -42.78 -19.27
N THR A 102 11.57 -43.82 -19.01
CA THR A 102 12.04 -44.75 -20.05
C THR A 102 11.32 -46.08 -19.90
N VAL A 103 10.64 -46.52 -20.96
CA VAL A 103 9.99 -47.83 -21.02
C VAL A 103 10.99 -48.85 -21.53
N THR A 104 11.33 -49.83 -20.70
CA THR A 104 12.41 -50.80 -21.02
C THR A 104 11.94 -51.95 -21.93
N ALA A 105 10.62 -52.10 -22.12
CA ALA A 105 10.02 -53.13 -22.96
C ALA A 105 9.54 -52.55 -24.30
N SER A 106 10.26 -52.85 -25.39
CA SER A 106 10.00 -52.30 -26.72
C SER A 106 8.64 -52.68 -27.33
N ASP A 107 8.06 -53.81 -26.91
CA ASP A 107 6.73 -54.29 -27.31
C ASP A 107 5.58 -53.61 -26.57
N ARG A 108 5.87 -52.81 -25.53
CA ARG A 108 4.89 -52.14 -24.68
C ARG A 108 4.87 -50.62 -24.83
N VAL A 109 5.66 -50.06 -25.73
CA VAL A 109 5.78 -48.60 -25.94
C VAL A 109 4.44 -47.98 -26.35
N ASP A 110 3.68 -48.61 -27.25
CA ASP A 110 2.37 -48.10 -27.66
C ASP A 110 1.34 -48.11 -26.52
N ALA A 111 1.36 -49.18 -25.71
CA ALA A 111 0.50 -49.28 -24.53
C ALA A 111 0.88 -48.25 -23.45
N ALA A 112 2.18 -47.96 -23.30
CA ALA A 112 2.65 -46.91 -22.41
C ALA A 112 2.19 -45.52 -22.89
N ARG A 113 2.27 -45.24 -24.20
CA ARG A 113 1.81 -43.97 -24.77
C ARG A 113 0.33 -43.74 -24.50
N GLU A 114 -0.51 -44.76 -24.68
CA GLU A 114 -1.95 -44.66 -24.41
C GLU A 114 -2.23 -44.47 -22.91
N ALA A 115 -1.54 -45.22 -22.04
CA ALA A 115 -1.70 -45.11 -20.59
C ALA A 115 -1.26 -43.72 -20.07
N LEU A 116 -0.16 -43.17 -20.57
CA LEU A 116 0.35 -41.85 -20.17
C LEU A 116 -0.51 -40.71 -20.73
N ALA A 117 -0.97 -40.82 -21.99
CA ALA A 117 -1.88 -39.84 -22.58
C ALA A 117 -3.23 -39.76 -21.85
N GLY A 118 -3.69 -40.90 -21.29
CA GLY A 118 -4.92 -40.95 -20.49
C GLY A 118 -4.87 -40.23 -19.15
N LEU A 119 -3.68 -39.84 -18.65
CA LEU A 119 -3.52 -39.14 -17.37
C LEU A 119 -3.77 -37.62 -17.46
N ASP A 120 -3.74 -37.05 -18.67
CA ASP A 120 -3.96 -35.62 -18.95
C ASP A 120 -3.14 -34.67 -18.03
N LEU A 121 -1.89 -35.04 -17.73
CA LEU A 121 -1.01 -34.29 -16.83
C LEU A 121 -0.38 -33.05 -17.50
N GLY A 122 -0.40 -32.99 -18.83
CA GLY A 122 0.23 -31.93 -19.62
C GLY A 122 0.63 -32.39 -21.02
N THR A 123 1.68 -31.80 -21.56
CA THR A 123 2.15 -32.10 -22.93
C THR A 123 3.05 -33.33 -22.92
N LEU A 124 2.58 -34.43 -23.50
CA LEU A 124 3.36 -35.65 -23.70
C LEU A 124 4.17 -35.56 -25.00
N SER A 125 5.45 -35.84 -24.92
CA SER A 125 6.35 -35.97 -26.06
C SER A 125 7.17 -37.26 -25.97
N GLU A 126 7.58 -37.79 -27.12
CA GLU A 126 8.43 -38.98 -27.23
C GLU A 126 9.67 -38.62 -28.05
N PRO A 127 10.75 -38.12 -27.42
CA PRO A 127 11.96 -37.69 -28.13
C PRO A 127 12.69 -38.85 -28.84
N GLN A 128 12.60 -40.05 -28.27
CA GLN A 128 13.15 -41.29 -28.81
C GLN A 128 12.19 -42.45 -28.54
N PRO A 129 12.19 -43.52 -29.36
CA PRO A 129 11.30 -44.66 -29.16
C PRO A 129 11.43 -45.25 -27.74
N GLY A 130 10.34 -45.20 -26.97
CA GLY A 130 10.29 -45.71 -25.59
C GLY A 130 10.78 -44.72 -24.51
N GLN A 131 11.22 -43.52 -24.87
CA GLN A 131 11.52 -42.43 -23.92
C GLN A 131 10.41 -41.39 -23.98
N PHE A 132 9.71 -41.17 -22.87
CA PHE A 132 8.63 -40.21 -22.77
C PHE A 132 9.01 -39.06 -21.85
N THR A 133 8.69 -37.83 -22.28
CA THR A 133 8.83 -36.60 -21.50
C THR A 133 7.47 -35.94 -21.40
N ILE A 134 7.00 -35.70 -20.17
CA ILE A 134 5.73 -35.02 -19.87
C ILE A 134 6.05 -33.66 -19.26
N VAL A 135 5.66 -32.58 -19.95
CA VAL A 135 5.73 -31.22 -19.41
C VAL A 135 4.39 -30.88 -18.75
N LEU A 136 4.41 -30.61 -17.45
CA LEU A 136 3.22 -30.28 -16.67
C LEU A 136 2.55 -28.99 -17.19
N SER A 137 1.21 -28.97 -17.16
CA SER A 137 0.46 -27.79 -17.59
C SER A 137 0.67 -26.60 -16.65
N SER A 138 1.14 -25.46 -17.18
CA SER A 138 1.28 -24.21 -16.42
C SER A 138 -0.05 -23.72 -15.85
N ALA A 139 -1.16 -23.94 -16.57
CA ALA A 139 -2.50 -23.61 -16.11
C ALA A 139 -2.92 -24.47 -14.91
N ALA A 140 -2.55 -25.75 -14.88
CA ALA A 140 -2.82 -26.63 -13.75
C ALA A 140 -2.01 -26.23 -12.51
N ILE A 141 -0.77 -25.75 -12.70
CA ILE A 141 0.03 -25.19 -11.61
C ILE A 141 -0.61 -23.90 -11.07
N GLU A 142 -1.08 -23.01 -11.95
CA GLU A 142 -1.79 -21.78 -11.53
C GLU A 142 -3.07 -22.09 -10.77
N GLU A 143 -3.89 -23.03 -11.25
CA GLU A 143 -5.09 -23.48 -10.53
C GLU A 143 -4.74 -24.07 -9.16
N ALA A 144 -3.66 -24.85 -9.07
CA ALA A 144 -3.17 -25.39 -7.80
C ALA A 144 -2.70 -24.29 -6.83
N VAL A 145 -2.00 -23.26 -7.33
CA VAL A 145 -1.59 -22.09 -6.52
C VAL A 145 -2.81 -21.34 -6.01
N GLN A 146 -3.81 -21.11 -6.86
CA GLN A 146 -5.06 -20.46 -6.46
C GLN A 146 -5.81 -21.25 -5.38
N ALA A 147 -5.91 -22.57 -5.56
CA ALA A 147 -6.54 -23.45 -4.58
C ALA A 147 -5.76 -23.49 -3.26
N ALA A 148 -4.43 -23.58 -3.33
CA ALA A 148 -3.55 -23.57 -2.16
C ALA A 148 -3.63 -22.24 -1.40
N SER A 149 -3.67 -21.10 -2.10
CA SER A 149 -3.82 -19.77 -1.50
C SER A 149 -5.16 -19.65 -0.75
N LEU A 150 -6.26 -20.12 -1.34
CA LEU A 150 -7.56 -20.15 -0.67
C LEU A 150 -7.54 -21.01 0.58
N GLY A 151 -7.00 -22.23 0.50
CA GLY A 151 -6.89 -23.12 1.65
C GLY A 151 -5.92 -22.60 2.73
N ALA A 152 -4.85 -21.91 2.33
CA ALA A 152 -3.86 -21.35 3.24
C ALA A 152 -4.44 -20.21 4.07
N VAL A 153 -5.34 -19.39 3.52
CA VAL A 153 -6.06 -18.36 4.30
C VAL A 153 -6.83 -19.00 5.47
N ASP A 154 -7.56 -20.08 5.21
CA ASP A 154 -8.34 -20.77 6.24
C ASP A 154 -7.44 -21.50 7.24
N ALA A 155 -6.34 -22.12 6.78
CA ALA A 155 -5.39 -22.80 7.65
C ALA A 155 -4.64 -21.81 8.57
N VAL A 156 -4.16 -20.69 8.00
CA VAL A 156 -3.55 -19.58 8.76
C VAL A 156 -4.55 -19.06 9.77
N ARG A 157 -5.80 -18.78 9.37
CA ARG A 157 -6.86 -18.31 10.27
C ARG A 157 -7.06 -19.25 11.46
N ARG A 158 -7.25 -20.55 11.24
CA ARG A 158 -7.41 -21.51 12.35
C ARG A 158 -6.21 -21.52 13.28
N ARG A 159 -4.99 -21.40 12.73
CA ARG A 159 -3.75 -21.42 13.51
C ARG A 159 -3.62 -20.17 14.39
N VAL A 160 -3.92 -18.98 13.87
CA VAL A 160 -3.79 -17.73 14.62
C VAL A 160 -4.98 -17.42 15.54
N GLU A 161 -6.19 -17.89 15.22
CA GLU A 161 -7.37 -17.74 16.09
C GLU A 161 -7.21 -18.44 17.44
N SER A 162 -6.40 -19.50 17.49
CA SER A 162 -6.07 -20.22 18.73
C SER A 162 -5.27 -19.41 19.76
N LEU A 163 -4.79 -18.22 19.38
CA LEU A 163 -4.02 -17.33 20.25
C LEU A 163 -4.87 -16.28 20.98
N ASP A 164 -6.20 -16.30 20.80
CA ASP A 164 -7.16 -15.39 21.45
C ASP A 164 -6.83 -13.90 21.28
N ILE A 165 -6.20 -13.52 20.14
CA ILE A 165 -5.82 -12.14 19.85
C ILE A 165 -7.09 -11.32 19.51
N PRO A 166 -7.42 -10.26 20.27
CA PRO A 166 -8.60 -9.45 20.02
C PRO A 166 -8.58 -8.79 18.64
N SER A 167 -9.71 -8.85 17.91
CA SER A 167 -9.86 -8.19 16.60
C SER A 167 -8.82 -8.59 15.54
N LEU A 168 -8.23 -9.78 15.68
CA LEU A 168 -7.43 -10.44 14.67
C LEU A 168 -8.21 -10.53 13.34
N SER A 169 -7.53 -10.22 12.24
CA SER A 169 -8.11 -10.42 10.91
C SER A 169 -7.12 -11.11 9.98
N VAL A 170 -7.57 -12.18 9.36
CA VAL A 170 -6.86 -12.90 8.29
C VAL A 170 -7.65 -12.74 7.00
N SER A 171 -7.02 -12.11 6.02
CA SER A 171 -7.62 -11.78 4.74
C SER A 171 -6.68 -12.13 3.59
N ARG A 172 -7.26 -12.37 2.41
CA ARG A 172 -6.48 -12.54 1.20
C ARG A 172 -5.96 -11.17 0.72
N GLY A 173 -4.65 -11.11 0.47
CA GLY A 173 -3.98 -9.97 -0.12
C GLY A 173 -3.96 -10.02 -1.65
N GLU A 174 -3.15 -9.16 -2.25
CA GLU A 174 -2.89 -9.16 -3.70
C GLU A 174 -1.92 -10.28 -4.08
N ARG A 175 -2.02 -10.81 -5.31
CA ARG A 175 -1.09 -11.80 -5.89
C ARG A 175 -0.84 -13.02 -4.97
N ASP A 176 -1.92 -13.65 -4.52
CA ASP A 176 -1.89 -14.89 -3.72
C ASP A 176 -1.26 -14.78 -2.33
N ARG A 177 -1.09 -13.55 -1.84
CA ARG A 177 -0.61 -13.26 -0.49
C ARG A 177 -1.71 -13.38 0.56
N ILE A 178 -1.31 -13.55 1.81
CA ILE A 178 -2.18 -13.58 2.98
C ILE A 178 -1.77 -12.43 3.88
N VAL A 179 -2.74 -11.61 4.30
CA VAL A 179 -2.52 -10.50 5.22
C VAL A 179 -3.09 -10.89 6.57
N VAL A 180 -2.23 -10.93 7.58
CA VAL A 180 -2.57 -11.18 8.98
C VAL A 180 -2.36 -9.88 9.75
N ALA A 181 -3.45 -9.28 10.23
CA ALA A 181 -3.42 -8.08 11.05
C ALA A 181 -3.83 -8.42 12.48
N MET A 182 -2.99 -8.02 13.43
CA MET A 182 -3.07 -8.35 14.85
C MET A 182 -3.07 -7.06 15.69
N PRO A 183 -4.22 -6.37 15.81
CA PRO A 183 -4.32 -5.15 16.59
C PRO A 183 -3.91 -5.39 18.05
N GLY A 184 -3.07 -4.51 18.59
CA GLY A 184 -2.61 -4.59 19.98
C GLY A 184 -1.54 -5.63 20.28
N LEU A 185 -1.19 -6.52 19.34
CA LEU A 185 -0.03 -7.40 19.47
C LEU A 185 1.18 -6.73 18.84
N THR A 186 2.19 -6.36 19.64
CA THR A 186 3.36 -5.58 19.18
C THR A 186 4.53 -6.43 18.75
N ASP A 187 4.66 -7.60 19.35
CA ASP A 187 5.67 -8.58 18.99
C ASP A 187 4.98 -9.78 18.33
N PRO A 188 5.07 -9.91 17.00
CA PRO A 188 4.46 -11.03 16.30
C PRO A 188 5.37 -12.26 16.28
N GLN A 189 6.53 -12.28 16.95
CA GLN A 189 7.52 -13.35 16.79
C GLN A 189 6.93 -14.74 17.05
N ARG A 190 6.19 -14.92 18.15
CA ARG A 190 5.50 -16.18 18.42
C ARG A 190 4.50 -16.58 17.32
N VAL A 191 3.83 -15.60 16.70
CA VAL A 191 2.92 -15.86 15.57
C VAL A 191 3.71 -16.26 14.33
N LYS A 192 4.83 -15.59 14.07
CA LYS A 192 5.72 -15.91 12.95
C LYS A 192 6.22 -17.34 13.07
N ASP A 193 6.71 -17.74 14.25
CA ASP A 193 7.20 -19.10 14.50
C ASP A 193 6.12 -20.17 14.22
N LEU A 194 4.86 -19.90 14.59
CA LEU A 194 3.73 -20.80 14.30
C LEU A 194 3.35 -20.84 12.81
N LEU A 195 3.49 -19.73 12.09
CA LEU A 195 3.14 -19.62 10.68
C LEU A 195 4.23 -20.13 9.75
N SER A 196 5.50 -20.06 10.17
CA SER A 196 6.65 -20.56 9.40
C SER A 196 6.71 -22.09 9.35
N GLN A 197 6.09 -22.80 10.29
CA GLN A 197 6.02 -24.27 10.25
C GLN A 197 4.91 -24.74 9.32
N ALA A 198 5.16 -25.69 8.42
CA ALA A 198 4.09 -26.18 7.53
C ALA A 198 3.08 -27.04 8.30
N GLY A 199 3.56 -27.79 9.30
CA GLY A 199 2.71 -28.66 10.13
C GLY A 199 2.29 -29.96 9.43
N LYS A 200 3.10 -30.44 8.47
CA LYS A 200 2.94 -31.75 7.83
C LYS A 200 3.29 -32.85 8.85
N LEU A 201 2.32 -33.22 9.68
CA LEU A 201 2.43 -34.37 10.59
C LEU A 201 2.14 -35.67 9.83
N SER A 202 3.00 -36.68 9.98
CA SER A 202 2.70 -38.05 9.54
C SER A 202 3.29 -39.08 10.50
N ALA A 203 2.69 -40.26 10.52
CA ALA A 203 3.24 -41.41 11.23
C ALA A 203 3.57 -42.51 10.24
N ARG A 204 4.81 -42.98 10.27
CA ARG A 204 5.33 -43.97 9.33
C ARG A 204 6.03 -45.10 10.07
N LEU A 205 6.10 -46.26 9.44
CA LEU A 205 6.75 -47.42 10.02
C LEU A 205 8.27 -47.35 9.79
N VAL A 206 9.05 -47.61 10.83
CA VAL A 206 10.49 -47.81 10.70
C VAL A 206 10.75 -49.11 9.95
N ASP A 207 11.61 -49.06 8.94
CA ASP A 207 11.93 -50.21 8.11
C ASP A 207 13.18 -50.91 8.62
N ASP A 208 12.98 -52.06 9.26
CA ASP A 208 14.07 -52.87 9.82
C ASP A 208 14.70 -53.82 8.78
N SER A 209 14.40 -53.61 7.49
CA SER A 209 14.86 -54.47 6.38
C SER A 209 16.36 -54.35 6.12
N MET A 210 16.94 -53.19 6.43
CA MET A 210 18.34 -52.85 6.23
C MET A 210 18.81 -51.87 7.33
N PRO A 211 20.05 -51.99 7.84
CA PRO A 211 20.61 -51.00 8.76
C PRO A 211 20.68 -49.60 8.12
N VAL A 212 20.34 -48.56 8.88
CA VAL A 212 20.31 -47.17 8.36
C VAL A 212 21.66 -46.71 7.78
N ASN A 213 22.78 -47.11 8.38
CA ASN A 213 24.12 -46.74 7.88
C ASN A 213 24.37 -47.31 6.48
N THR A 214 23.92 -48.54 6.21
CA THR A 214 24.00 -49.15 4.87
C THR A 214 23.08 -48.45 3.89
N ALA A 215 21.88 -48.04 4.32
CA ALA A 215 20.97 -47.26 3.48
C ALA A 215 21.48 -45.85 3.16
N ILE A 216 22.32 -45.27 4.02
CA ILE A 216 22.99 -43.98 3.76
C ILE A 216 24.09 -44.14 2.71
N GLU A 217 24.86 -45.25 2.76
CA GLU A 217 25.98 -45.51 1.86
C GLU A 217 25.54 -46.04 0.49
N ASP A 218 24.67 -47.05 0.48
CA ASP A 218 24.26 -47.80 -0.72
C ASP A 218 22.90 -47.34 -1.30
N GLY A 219 22.22 -46.42 -0.60
CA GLY A 219 20.89 -45.93 -0.94
C GLY A 219 19.75 -46.73 -0.28
N ALA A 220 18.63 -46.05 -0.02
CA ALA A 220 17.49 -46.66 0.65
C ALA A 220 16.76 -47.69 -0.26
N PRO A 221 16.25 -48.80 0.31
CA PRO A 221 15.42 -49.75 -0.43
C PRO A 221 14.19 -49.10 -1.07
N ALA A 222 13.69 -49.70 -2.15
CA ALA A 222 12.49 -49.21 -2.85
C ALA A 222 11.29 -49.11 -1.88
N GLY A 223 10.67 -47.94 -1.81
CA GLY A 223 9.57 -47.66 -0.86
C GLY A 223 9.99 -47.15 0.52
N SER A 224 11.30 -47.06 0.80
CA SER A 224 11.85 -46.50 2.04
C SER A 224 12.75 -45.29 1.77
N GLU A 225 12.97 -44.47 2.79
CA GLU A 225 13.86 -43.32 2.76
C GLU A 225 14.54 -43.08 4.11
N VAL A 226 15.70 -42.44 4.10
CA VAL A 226 16.43 -42.09 5.32
C VAL A 226 16.03 -40.67 5.74
N LEU A 227 15.57 -40.55 6.98
CA LEU A 227 15.16 -39.27 7.58
C LEU A 227 15.90 -39.07 8.90
N TYR A 228 16.15 -37.81 9.26
CA TYR A 228 16.94 -37.46 10.45
C TYR A 228 16.06 -36.89 11.56
N SER A 229 16.48 -37.10 12.82
CA SER A 229 15.88 -36.46 13.98
C SER A 229 16.29 -35.01 14.15
N THR A 230 15.51 -34.27 14.94
CA THR A 230 15.76 -32.88 15.32
C THR A 230 16.86 -32.68 16.37
N GLY A 231 17.21 -33.72 17.15
CA GLY A 231 18.22 -33.62 18.21
C GLY A 231 19.65 -33.42 17.69
N GLU A 232 20.54 -32.90 18.54
CA GLU A 232 21.98 -32.79 18.26
C GLU A 232 22.79 -33.85 19.04
N PRO A 233 23.52 -34.76 18.37
CA PRO A 233 23.67 -34.90 16.92
C PRO A 233 22.43 -35.55 16.26
N PRO A 234 22.13 -35.23 14.97
CA PRO A 234 20.99 -35.79 14.26
C PRO A 234 21.17 -37.30 14.05
N VAL A 235 20.16 -38.08 14.42
CA VAL A 235 20.13 -39.54 14.27
C VAL A 235 19.31 -39.89 13.03
N GLY A 236 19.88 -40.70 12.14
CA GLY A 236 19.18 -41.21 10.96
C GLY A 236 18.27 -42.39 11.28
N TYR A 237 17.09 -42.42 10.66
CA TYR A 237 16.11 -43.50 10.71
C TYR A 237 15.76 -43.92 9.28
N LEU A 238 15.72 -45.23 9.02
CA LEU A 238 15.16 -45.76 7.78
C LEU A 238 13.65 -45.92 7.95
N VAL A 239 12.88 -45.18 7.17
CA VAL A 239 11.42 -45.08 7.33
C VAL A 239 10.73 -45.42 6.01
N ARG A 240 9.62 -46.16 6.07
CA ARG A 240 8.79 -46.43 4.89
C ARG A 240 8.06 -45.18 4.44
N ARG A 241 7.84 -45.02 3.13
CA ARG A 241 7.13 -43.87 2.56
C ARG A 241 5.61 -43.88 2.82
N ASP A 242 5.03 -45.04 3.13
CA ASP A 242 3.60 -45.18 3.38
C ASP A 242 3.20 -44.54 4.72
N ASP A 243 2.28 -43.56 4.67
CA ASP A 243 1.72 -42.93 5.86
C ASP A 243 0.65 -43.83 6.50
N LEU A 244 0.84 -44.14 7.80
CA LEU A 244 -0.17 -44.83 8.61
C LEU A 244 -1.36 -43.91 8.88
N PHE A 245 -1.06 -42.66 9.26
CA PHE A 245 -1.98 -41.55 9.36
C PHE A 245 -1.22 -40.23 9.16
N THR A 246 -1.97 -39.18 8.83
CA THR A 246 -1.45 -37.82 8.61
C THR A 246 -2.12 -36.80 9.53
N ALA A 247 -1.67 -35.56 9.49
CA ALA A 247 -2.34 -34.44 10.17
C ALA A 247 -3.84 -34.34 9.81
N ALA A 248 -4.23 -34.70 8.58
CA ALA A 248 -5.62 -34.69 8.14
C ALA A 248 -6.49 -35.78 8.81
N ASP A 249 -5.87 -36.77 9.45
CA ASP A 249 -6.55 -37.82 10.22
C ASP A 249 -6.76 -37.42 11.70
N VAL A 250 -6.13 -36.34 12.15
CA VAL A 250 -6.23 -35.85 13.54
C VAL A 250 -7.50 -35.01 13.71
N ALA A 251 -8.35 -35.41 14.66
CA ALA A 251 -9.59 -34.73 15.02
C ALA A 251 -9.35 -33.59 16.03
N SER A 252 -8.48 -33.81 17.02
CA SER A 252 -8.09 -32.81 18.02
C SER A 252 -6.68 -33.11 18.53
N ALA A 253 -5.96 -32.07 18.98
CA ALA A 253 -4.67 -32.20 19.64
C ALA A 253 -4.59 -31.17 20.78
N GLU A 254 -4.28 -31.65 21.98
CA GLU A 254 -4.23 -30.83 23.20
C GLU A 254 -2.90 -31.04 23.92
N PRO A 255 -2.29 -29.99 24.48
CA PRO A 255 -1.14 -30.14 25.36
C PRO A 255 -1.60 -30.75 26.69
N ALA A 256 -0.82 -31.73 27.17
CA ALA A 256 -1.01 -32.36 28.48
C ALA A 256 0.33 -32.48 29.19
N ALA A 257 0.30 -32.69 30.51
CA ALA A 257 1.52 -32.85 31.29
C ALA A 257 1.32 -33.90 32.39
N ASN A 258 2.26 -34.83 32.47
CA ASN A 258 2.37 -35.81 33.56
C ASN A 258 3.84 -35.90 33.98
N ASN A 259 4.29 -34.96 34.81
CA ASN A 259 5.69 -34.65 35.14
C ASN A 259 6.54 -34.15 33.95
N GLU A 260 6.26 -34.60 32.73
CA GLU A 260 6.85 -34.12 31.48
C GLU A 260 5.72 -33.64 30.53
N PRO A 261 5.94 -32.59 29.74
CA PRO A 261 4.97 -32.09 28.77
C PRO A 261 4.88 -33.04 27.55
N PHE A 262 3.66 -33.31 27.10
CA PHE A 262 3.39 -34.11 25.92
C PHE A 262 2.15 -33.61 25.18
N ILE A 263 1.92 -34.11 23.96
CA ILE A 263 0.74 -33.78 23.17
C ILE A 263 -0.14 -35.01 23.09
N GLU A 264 -1.40 -34.87 23.49
CA GLU A 264 -2.42 -35.90 23.31
C GLU A 264 -3.25 -35.54 22.07
N PHE A 265 -3.30 -36.45 21.10
CA PHE A 265 -4.10 -36.27 19.90
C PHE A 265 -5.11 -37.39 19.74
N VAL A 266 -6.27 -37.04 19.19
CA VAL A 266 -7.36 -37.98 18.92
C VAL A 266 -7.53 -38.09 17.42
N LEU A 267 -7.53 -39.30 16.89
CA LEU A 267 -7.75 -39.59 15.47
C LEU A 267 -9.25 -39.64 15.15
N ARG A 268 -9.59 -39.31 13.91
CA ARG A 268 -10.94 -39.56 13.36
C ARG A 268 -11.21 -41.06 13.32
N ALA A 269 -12.49 -41.44 13.42
CA ALA A 269 -12.92 -42.84 13.53
C ALA A 269 -12.34 -43.77 12.45
N GLU A 270 -12.36 -43.35 11.19
CA GLU A 270 -11.82 -44.13 10.06
C GLU A 270 -10.32 -44.39 10.17
N ALA A 271 -9.55 -43.37 10.55
CA ALA A 271 -8.11 -43.49 10.76
C ALA A 271 -7.77 -44.32 12.00
N ALA A 272 -8.56 -44.18 13.09
CA ALA A 272 -8.43 -44.99 14.28
C ALA A 272 -8.65 -46.48 13.99
N GLU A 273 -9.66 -46.84 13.19
CA GLU A 273 -9.91 -48.22 12.79
C GLU A 273 -8.78 -48.80 11.92
N ARG A 274 -8.28 -48.02 10.96
CA ARG A 274 -7.11 -48.39 10.14
C ARG A 274 -5.87 -48.63 11.00
N LEU A 275 -5.60 -47.72 11.94
CA LEU A 275 -4.46 -47.83 12.86
C LEU A 275 -4.61 -49.04 13.79
N ALA A 276 -5.81 -49.30 14.31
CA ALA A 276 -6.10 -50.46 15.15
C ALA A 276 -5.85 -51.78 14.41
N ALA A 277 -6.27 -51.88 13.14
CA ALA A 277 -6.05 -53.05 12.31
C ALA A 277 -4.55 -53.24 12.01
N PHE A 278 -3.83 -52.15 11.71
CA PHE A 278 -2.40 -52.17 11.43
C PHE A 278 -1.58 -52.59 12.66
N THR A 279 -1.81 -51.96 13.81
CA THR A 279 -1.07 -52.18 15.07
C THR A 279 -1.28 -53.59 15.62
N ARG A 280 -2.46 -54.20 15.41
CA ARG A 280 -2.74 -55.59 15.78
C ARG A 280 -1.79 -56.60 15.12
N ASN A 281 -1.38 -56.33 13.89
CA ASN A 281 -0.55 -57.24 13.09
C ASN A 281 0.95 -56.89 13.13
N ASN A 282 1.33 -55.77 13.77
CA ASN A 282 2.70 -55.22 13.75
C ASN A 282 3.25 -54.96 15.17
N SER A 283 2.82 -55.72 16.17
CA SER A 283 3.35 -55.58 17.54
C SER A 283 4.86 -55.80 17.59
N GLY A 284 5.57 -55.00 18.39
CA GLY A 284 7.03 -55.01 18.50
C GLY A 284 7.78 -54.19 17.44
N ARG A 285 7.07 -53.67 16.42
CA ARG A 285 7.68 -52.75 15.43
C ARG A 285 7.65 -51.30 15.92
N THR A 286 8.51 -50.46 15.35
CA THR A 286 8.65 -49.05 15.72
C THR A 286 7.94 -48.15 14.71
N ILE A 287 7.16 -47.19 15.21
CA ILE A 287 6.57 -46.10 14.43
C ILE A 287 7.41 -44.85 14.67
N ALA A 288 7.76 -44.15 13.59
CA ALA A 288 8.32 -42.81 13.62
C ALA A 288 7.18 -41.81 13.40
N ILE A 289 7.11 -40.79 14.26
CA ILE A 289 6.25 -39.63 14.07
C ILE A 289 7.12 -38.52 13.47
N LEU A 290 6.65 -37.98 12.37
CA LEU A 290 7.34 -36.98 11.59
C LEU A 290 6.58 -35.67 11.60
N LEU A 291 7.32 -34.57 11.66
CA LEU A 291 6.82 -33.23 11.45
C LEU A 291 7.70 -32.55 10.42
N ASP A 292 7.10 -32.08 9.33
CA ASP A 292 7.80 -31.35 8.26
C ASP A 292 9.02 -32.11 7.70
N GLY A 293 8.93 -33.45 7.65
CA GLY A 293 9.98 -34.33 7.13
C GLY A 293 11.08 -34.73 8.11
N GLN A 294 11.00 -34.29 9.37
CA GLN A 294 11.96 -34.64 10.42
C GLN A 294 11.32 -35.57 11.45
N VAL A 295 12.12 -36.53 11.96
CA VAL A 295 11.66 -37.48 12.98
C VAL A 295 11.67 -36.78 14.35
N ILE A 296 10.47 -36.51 14.89
CA ILE A 296 10.32 -35.82 16.17
C ILE A 296 10.20 -36.79 17.36
N SER A 297 9.70 -38.00 17.09
CA SER A 297 9.53 -39.02 18.14
C SER A 297 9.44 -40.41 17.50
N THR A 298 9.84 -41.42 18.26
CA THR A 298 9.65 -42.83 17.88
C THR A 298 9.00 -43.60 19.02
N SER A 299 8.14 -44.55 18.69
CA SER A 299 7.44 -45.36 19.69
C SER A 299 7.25 -46.79 19.21
N GLN A 300 7.44 -47.75 20.11
CA GLN A 300 7.21 -49.16 19.83
C GLN A 300 5.74 -49.53 20.00
N ILE A 301 5.23 -50.35 19.08
CA ILE A 301 3.84 -50.84 19.12
C ILE A 301 3.71 -51.92 20.19
N GLN A 302 3.13 -51.56 21.35
CA GLN A 302 2.92 -52.47 22.49
C GLN A 302 1.63 -53.31 22.39
N GLY A 303 0.77 -53.04 21.39
CA GLY A 303 -0.50 -53.73 21.19
C GLY A 303 -1.40 -52.99 20.19
N ALA A 304 -2.64 -53.47 20.01
CA ALA A 304 -3.60 -52.81 19.13
C ALA A 304 -4.13 -51.51 19.76
N ILE A 305 -3.99 -50.38 19.07
CA ILE A 305 -4.50 -49.07 19.51
C ILE A 305 -5.95 -48.95 19.04
N ILE A 306 -6.91 -49.09 19.96
CA ILE A 306 -8.36 -49.18 19.64
C ILE A 306 -9.15 -47.94 20.04
N ASP A 307 -8.60 -47.09 20.89
CA ASP A 307 -9.21 -45.84 21.39
C ASP A 307 -8.98 -44.66 20.43
N GLY A 308 -8.07 -44.81 19.46
CA GLY A 308 -7.72 -43.74 18.53
C GLY A 308 -7.00 -42.57 19.19
N VAL A 309 -6.49 -42.75 20.41
CA VAL A 309 -5.77 -41.74 21.17
C VAL A 309 -4.27 -42.00 21.06
N GLY A 310 -3.53 -40.99 20.62
CA GLY A 310 -2.07 -41.03 20.53
C GLY A 310 -1.44 -40.03 21.48
N ARG A 311 -0.25 -40.36 21.97
CA ARG A 311 0.59 -39.45 22.75
C ARG A 311 1.90 -39.23 22.02
N LEU A 312 2.27 -37.97 21.87
CA LEU A 312 3.51 -37.52 21.28
C LEU A 312 4.37 -36.90 22.39
N SER A 313 5.41 -37.63 22.78
CA SER A 313 6.42 -37.21 23.76
C SER A 313 7.74 -36.92 23.04
N GLY A 314 8.49 -35.95 23.55
CA GLY A 314 9.76 -35.48 22.98
C GLY A 314 10.36 -34.37 23.84
N ASP A 315 11.52 -33.85 23.43
CA ASP A 315 12.26 -32.80 24.16
C ASP A 315 11.65 -31.41 23.91
N PHE A 316 10.40 -31.24 24.33
CA PHE A 316 9.71 -29.94 24.32
C PHE A 316 9.50 -29.43 25.75
N ASP A 317 9.48 -28.11 25.91
CA ASP A 317 8.96 -27.47 27.11
C ASP A 317 7.42 -27.34 27.03
N ALA A 318 6.80 -26.82 28.09
CA ALA A 318 5.34 -26.68 28.13
C ALA A 318 4.80 -25.75 27.01
N GLU A 319 5.57 -24.72 26.64
CA GLU A 319 5.18 -23.79 25.58
C GLU A 319 5.33 -24.41 24.19
N GLY A 320 6.43 -25.12 23.93
CA GLY A 320 6.69 -25.89 22.72
C GLY A 320 5.64 -26.97 22.48
N ALA A 321 5.27 -27.73 23.52
CA ALA A 321 4.18 -28.71 23.44
C ALA A 321 2.84 -28.05 23.08
N ALA A 322 2.53 -26.89 23.67
CA ALA A 322 1.32 -26.13 23.34
C ALA A 322 1.33 -25.55 21.91
N ASN A 323 2.49 -25.07 21.44
CA ASN A 323 2.66 -24.57 20.07
C ASN A 323 2.48 -25.70 19.04
N LEU A 324 3.12 -26.84 19.28
CA LEU A 324 3.01 -27.99 18.39
C LEU A 324 1.60 -28.60 18.41
N ALA A 325 0.94 -28.67 19.57
CA ALA A 325 -0.47 -29.07 19.66
C ALA A 325 -1.38 -28.16 18.80
N ARG A 326 -1.18 -26.83 18.85
CA ARG A 326 -1.90 -25.87 17.99
C ARG A 326 -1.65 -26.11 16.51
N ILE A 327 -0.40 -26.36 16.11
CA ILE A 327 -0.04 -26.64 14.72
C ILE A 327 -0.75 -27.90 14.23
N VAL A 328 -0.69 -28.99 15.01
CA VAL A 328 -1.36 -30.25 14.69
C VAL A 328 -2.88 -30.08 14.64
N ALA A 329 -3.48 -29.38 15.60
CA ALA A 329 -4.92 -29.12 15.65
C ALA A 329 -5.42 -28.25 14.48
N SER A 330 -4.61 -27.29 14.03
CA SER A 330 -4.96 -26.40 12.91
C SER A 330 -4.91 -27.09 11.54
N GLY A 331 -4.25 -28.25 11.46
CA GLY A 331 -3.94 -28.98 10.24
C GLY A 331 -2.72 -28.42 9.50
N PRO A 332 -2.24 -29.13 8.46
CA PRO A 332 -1.09 -28.71 7.68
C PRO A 332 -1.47 -27.52 6.79
N LEU A 333 -0.50 -26.65 6.53
CA LEU A 333 -0.65 -25.65 5.47
C LEU A 333 -0.68 -26.35 4.10
N PRO A 334 -1.58 -25.96 3.18
CA PRO A 334 -1.63 -26.52 1.83
C PRO A 334 -0.32 -26.35 1.05
N ALA A 335 0.44 -25.32 1.39
CA ALA A 335 1.78 -25.04 0.87
C ALA A 335 2.55 -24.22 1.91
N PRO A 336 3.90 -24.30 1.93
CA PRO A 336 4.73 -23.45 2.78
C PRO A 336 4.47 -21.97 2.52
N VAL A 337 4.53 -21.18 3.59
CA VAL A 337 4.35 -19.73 3.54
C VAL A 337 5.60 -19.03 4.07
N THR A 338 6.03 -18.00 3.36
CA THR A 338 7.17 -17.16 3.75
C THR A 338 6.67 -15.79 4.19
N ILE A 339 7.30 -15.20 5.21
CA ILE A 339 6.91 -13.89 5.71
C ILE A 339 7.70 -12.82 4.96
N ILE A 340 7.05 -12.24 3.97
CA ILE A 340 7.68 -11.31 3.02
C ILE A 340 7.59 -9.86 3.48
N GLU A 341 6.64 -9.50 4.34
CA GLU A 341 6.49 -8.18 4.96
C GLU A 341 6.13 -8.31 6.43
N GLU A 342 6.79 -7.51 7.28
CA GLU A 342 6.36 -7.25 8.65
C GLU A 342 6.21 -5.74 8.84
N ARG A 343 5.12 -5.31 9.47
CA ARG A 343 4.98 -3.97 10.03
C ARG A 343 4.39 -4.06 11.43
N SER A 344 5.23 -3.90 12.43
CA SER A 344 4.86 -3.91 13.84
C SER A 344 5.03 -2.51 14.41
N ILE A 345 3.96 -1.98 15.01
CA ILE A 345 3.95 -0.64 15.60
C ILE A 345 3.55 -0.78 17.06
N GLU A 346 4.40 -0.30 17.95
CA GLU A 346 4.08 -0.25 19.36
C GLU A 346 3.04 0.85 19.63
N PRO A 347 1.94 0.56 20.35
CA PRO A 347 1.08 1.59 20.87
C PRO A 347 1.93 2.53 21.72
N ALA A 348 1.99 3.81 21.36
CA ALA A 348 2.62 4.77 22.25
C ALA A 348 1.81 4.81 23.54
N LEU A 349 2.36 4.24 24.62
CA LEU A 349 1.85 4.24 26.00
C LEU A 349 0.69 5.24 26.17
N GLY A 350 -0.54 4.73 26.09
CA GLY A 350 -1.79 5.43 26.36
C GLY A 350 -2.07 6.71 25.55
N ALA A 351 -3.06 6.67 24.64
CA ALA A 351 -3.80 7.83 24.11
C ALA A 351 -3.03 8.95 23.38
N THR A 352 -1.69 8.92 23.33
CA THR A 352 -0.89 10.07 22.85
C THR A 352 -0.59 10.05 21.35
N SER A 353 -0.32 8.92 20.70
CA SER A 353 -0.08 8.93 19.23
C SER A 353 -1.35 9.21 18.42
N THR A 354 -2.46 8.52 18.71
CA THR A 354 -3.76 8.84 18.08
C THR A 354 -4.19 10.27 18.44
N GLY A 355 -3.97 10.68 19.69
CA GLY A 355 -4.24 12.05 20.15
C GLY A 355 -3.44 13.09 19.37
N THR A 356 -2.16 12.84 19.11
CA THR A 356 -1.26 13.75 18.39
C THR A 356 -1.70 13.94 16.94
N VAL A 357 -2.06 12.86 16.24
CA VAL A 357 -2.57 12.93 14.87
C VAL A 357 -3.94 13.63 14.81
N VAL A 358 -4.84 13.34 15.76
CA VAL A 358 -6.14 14.03 15.86
C VAL A 358 -5.96 15.52 16.18
N VAL A 359 -5.02 15.88 17.04
CA VAL A 359 -4.67 17.28 17.34
C VAL A 359 -4.09 17.95 16.10
N ALA A 360 -3.20 17.30 15.35
CA ALA A 360 -2.66 17.83 14.10
C ALA A 360 -3.79 18.12 13.08
N LEU A 361 -4.73 17.19 12.92
CA LEU A 361 -5.91 17.37 12.06
C LEU A 361 -6.80 18.53 12.55
N ALA A 362 -7.07 18.60 13.87
CA ALA A 362 -7.89 19.66 14.44
C ALA A 362 -7.23 21.04 14.26
N VAL A 363 -5.93 21.15 14.51
CA VAL A 363 -5.15 22.37 14.29
C VAL A 363 -5.14 22.75 12.82
N ALA A 364 -4.96 21.80 11.89
CA ALA A 364 -5.03 22.06 10.46
C ALA A 364 -6.39 22.66 10.04
N VAL A 365 -7.49 22.02 10.45
CA VAL A 365 -8.85 22.47 10.15
C VAL A 365 -9.12 23.84 10.75
N LEU A 366 -8.81 24.04 12.04
CA LEU A 366 -9.04 25.31 12.73
C LEU A 366 -8.22 26.45 12.12
N ALA A 367 -6.97 26.19 11.76
CA ALA A 367 -6.12 27.18 11.11
C ALA A 367 -6.65 27.58 9.72
N VAL A 368 -7.14 26.63 8.92
CA VAL A 368 -7.78 26.91 7.63
C VAL A 368 -9.09 27.69 7.80
N VAL A 369 -9.93 27.33 8.77
CA VAL A 369 -11.18 28.05 9.09
C VAL A 369 -10.89 29.48 9.54
N ALA A 370 -9.90 29.67 10.41
CA ALA A 370 -9.46 30.98 10.87
C ALA A 370 -8.93 31.83 9.70
N PHE A 371 -8.10 31.25 8.84
CA PHE A 371 -7.59 31.90 7.64
C PHE A 371 -8.71 32.35 6.69
N MET A 372 -9.67 31.46 6.41
CA MET A 372 -10.80 31.77 5.54
C MET A 372 -11.71 32.85 6.11
N THR A 373 -12.01 32.77 7.39
CA THR A 373 -12.83 33.77 8.08
C THR A 373 -12.12 35.13 8.09
N PHE A 374 -10.80 35.14 8.29
CA PHE A 374 -10.00 36.36 8.29
C PHE A 374 -9.97 37.07 6.93
N PHE A 375 -9.74 36.34 5.83
CA PHE A 375 -9.67 36.95 4.50
C PHE A 375 -11.05 37.26 3.91
N TYR A 376 -12.02 36.33 4.02
CA TYR A 376 -13.30 36.40 3.32
C TYR A 376 -14.50 36.79 4.19
N GLY A 377 -14.32 36.98 5.51
CA GLY A 377 -15.40 37.36 6.42
C GLY A 377 -16.55 36.35 6.43
N VAL A 378 -17.78 36.82 6.19
CA VAL A 378 -18.98 35.97 6.18
C VAL A 378 -18.93 34.90 5.08
N LEU A 379 -18.37 35.22 3.91
CA LEU A 379 -18.17 34.22 2.84
C LEU A 379 -17.18 33.14 3.29
N GLY A 380 -16.18 33.51 4.08
CA GLY A 380 -15.24 32.58 4.72
C GLY A 380 -15.91 31.64 5.71
N VAL A 381 -16.85 32.14 6.51
CA VAL A 381 -17.67 31.30 7.41
C VAL A 381 -18.55 30.33 6.61
N ILE A 382 -19.15 30.79 5.52
CA ILE A 382 -19.96 29.92 4.64
C ILE A 382 -19.09 28.82 4.02
N ALA A 383 -17.90 29.16 3.52
CA ALA A 383 -16.96 28.16 2.99
C ALA A 383 -16.50 27.17 4.07
N SER A 384 -16.26 27.65 5.29
CA SER A 384 -15.88 26.82 6.43
C SER A 384 -17.00 25.85 6.84
N LEU A 385 -18.26 26.28 6.78
CA LEU A 385 -19.41 25.40 7.00
C LEU A 385 -19.52 24.34 5.89
N SER A 386 -19.32 24.72 4.63
CA SER A 386 -19.26 23.77 3.52
C SER A 386 -18.11 22.78 3.64
N LEU A 387 -16.96 23.22 4.16
CA LEU A 387 -15.80 22.38 4.46
C LEU A 387 -16.12 21.36 5.57
N PHE A 388 -16.83 21.76 6.63
CA PHE A 388 -17.29 20.83 7.66
C PHE A 388 -18.16 19.71 7.07
N PHE A 389 -19.12 20.06 6.21
CA PHE A 389 -19.95 19.07 5.54
C PHE A 389 -19.19 18.23 4.52
N ASN A 390 -18.17 18.80 3.87
CA ASN A 390 -17.26 18.05 2.99
C ASN A 390 -16.53 16.95 3.78
N VAL A 391 -15.87 17.31 4.87
CA VAL A 391 -15.14 16.35 5.74
C VAL A 391 -16.11 15.31 6.30
N THR A 392 -17.31 15.73 6.73
CA THR A 392 -18.36 14.81 7.20
C THR A 392 -18.78 13.82 6.12
N LEU A 393 -19.00 14.28 4.88
CA LEU A 393 -19.34 13.41 3.76
C LEU A 393 -18.20 12.44 3.43
N THR A 394 -16.95 12.90 3.45
CA THR A 394 -15.77 12.04 3.24
C THR A 394 -15.70 10.94 4.28
N PHE A 395 -15.79 11.27 5.58
CA PHE A 395 -15.80 10.25 6.63
C PHE A 395 -16.99 9.30 6.52
N ALA A 396 -18.17 9.78 6.15
CA ALA A 396 -19.34 8.94 5.97
C ALA A 396 -19.15 7.92 4.83
N ILE A 397 -18.55 8.34 3.72
CA ILE A 397 -18.24 7.43 2.60
C ILE A 397 -17.18 6.40 3.02
N LEU A 398 -16.13 6.81 3.75
CA LEU A 398 -15.13 5.88 4.28
C LEU A 398 -15.74 4.85 5.23
N ALA A 399 -16.67 5.29 6.10
CA ALA A 399 -17.43 4.41 6.99
C ALA A 399 -18.32 3.41 6.23
N LEU A 400 -18.92 3.83 5.10
CA LEU A 400 -19.69 2.94 4.22
C LEU A 400 -18.83 1.88 3.54
N ILE A 401 -17.61 2.25 3.11
CA ILE A 401 -16.65 1.32 2.48
C ILE A 401 -16.01 0.39 3.52
N ARG A 402 -16.08 0.74 4.82
CA ARG A 402 -15.47 0.01 5.95
C ARG A 402 -13.95 -0.11 5.83
N THR A 403 -13.32 0.90 5.24
CA THR A 403 -11.86 0.98 5.19
C THR A 403 -11.32 1.38 6.57
N PRO A 404 -10.32 0.67 7.13
CA PRO A 404 -9.66 1.08 8.36
C PRO A 404 -9.01 2.46 8.21
N LEU A 405 -9.14 3.33 9.21
CA LEU A 405 -8.51 4.66 9.20
C LEU A 405 -7.00 4.52 9.44
N SER A 406 -6.20 4.65 8.39
CA SER A 406 -4.73 4.67 8.45
C SER A 406 -4.18 6.09 8.52
N LEU A 407 -2.89 6.21 8.85
CA LEU A 407 -2.15 7.48 8.82
C LEU A 407 -2.17 8.13 7.42
N SER A 408 -2.06 7.32 6.36
CA SER A 408 -2.13 7.77 4.97
C SER A 408 -3.50 8.33 4.59
N LEU A 409 -4.60 7.72 5.06
CA LEU A 409 -5.96 8.26 4.87
C LEU A 409 -6.10 9.64 5.54
N ILE A 410 -5.60 9.78 6.78
CA ILE A 410 -5.64 11.05 7.50
C ILE A 410 -4.85 12.13 6.75
N ALA A 411 -3.65 11.80 6.25
CA ALA A 411 -2.87 12.72 5.43
C ALA A 411 -3.66 13.19 4.18
N GLY A 412 -4.37 12.28 3.51
CA GLY A 412 -5.24 12.60 2.37
C GLY A 412 -6.42 13.51 2.74
N ILE A 413 -7.03 13.29 3.91
CA ILE A 413 -8.09 14.16 4.43
C ILE A 413 -7.55 15.56 4.75
N VAL A 414 -6.38 15.67 5.39
CA VAL A 414 -5.75 16.97 5.70
C VAL A 414 -5.41 17.73 4.42
N LEU A 415 -4.84 17.06 3.42
CA LEU A 415 -4.59 17.67 2.11
C LEU A 415 -5.90 18.14 1.46
N THR A 416 -6.94 17.31 1.52
CA THR A 416 -8.28 17.67 1.04
C THR A 416 -8.80 18.92 1.74
N VAL A 417 -8.61 19.08 3.05
CA VAL A 417 -9.05 20.28 3.78
C VAL A 417 -8.41 21.54 3.20
N GLY A 418 -7.12 21.49 2.86
CA GLY A 418 -6.41 22.59 2.20
C GLY A 418 -6.93 22.90 0.80
N ILE A 419 -7.12 21.86 -0.02
CA ILE A 419 -7.56 21.96 -1.43
C ILE A 419 -9.06 22.28 -1.56
N ALA A 420 -9.92 21.77 -0.66
CA ALA A 420 -11.38 21.89 -0.76
C ALA A 420 -11.85 23.35 -0.75
N VAL A 421 -11.06 24.19 -0.10
CA VAL A 421 -11.32 25.63 0.02
C VAL A 421 -10.97 26.40 -1.26
N ASP A 422 -10.08 25.89 -2.12
CA ASP A 422 -9.69 26.52 -3.39
C ASP A 422 -10.89 26.80 -4.29
N ALA A 423 -11.78 25.83 -4.46
CA ALA A 423 -12.99 25.99 -5.26
C ALA A 423 -13.88 27.14 -4.75
N SER A 424 -13.96 27.32 -3.43
CA SER A 424 -14.69 28.43 -2.82
C SER A 424 -13.98 29.77 -3.03
N VAL A 425 -12.66 29.81 -2.87
CA VAL A 425 -11.82 31.00 -3.11
C VAL A 425 -11.94 31.49 -4.55
N LEU A 426 -11.86 30.58 -5.53
CA LEU A 426 -12.04 30.89 -6.95
C LEU A 426 -13.39 31.55 -7.21
N ILE A 427 -14.47 30.95 -6.69
CA ILE A 427 -15.83 31.48 -6.86
C ILE A 427 -15.95 32.86 -6.22
N PHE A 428 -15.42 33.05 -5.01
CA PHE A 428 -15.50 34.33 -4.30
C PHE A 428 -14.73 35.43 -5.02
N GLU A 429 -13.52 35.15 -5.51
CA GLU A 429 -12.79 36.11 -6.34
C GLU A 429 -13.55 36.42 -7.64
N ARG A 430 -14.19 35.43 -8.27
CA ARG A 430 -14.98 35.71 -9.48
C ARG A 430 -16.21 36.56 -9.21
N ILE A 431 -16.95 36.31 -8.13
CA ILE A 431 -18.08 37.13 -7.70
C ILE A 431 -17.62 38.57 -7.44
N ARG A 432 -16.45 38.72 -6.83
CA ARG A 432 -15.82 40.01 -6.55
C ARG A 432 -15.41 40.75 -7.81
N GLU A 433 -14.86 40.07 -8.82
CA GLU A 433 -14.57 40.64 -10.14
C GLU A 433 -15.85 41.14 -10.84
N GLU A 434 -16.92 40.34 -10.87
CA GLU A 434 -18.17 40.72 -11.53
C GLU A 434 -18.87 41.89 -10.80
N THR A 435 -18.78 41.94 -9.47
CA THR A 435 -19.29 43.07 -8.67
C THR A 435 -18.52 44.36 -8.98
N LYS A 436 -17.19 44.28 -9.11
CA LYS A 436 -16.35 45.42 -9.53
C LYS A 436 -16.64 45.88 -10.96
N ALA A 437 -17.05 44.96 -11.83
CA ALA A 437 -17.49 45.28 -13.18
C ALA A 437 -18.87 45.98 -13.23
N GLY A 438 -19.49 46.26 -12.08
CA GLY A 438 -20.72 47.04 -11.97
C GLY A 438 -22.00 46.21 -11.92
N ARG A 439 -21.92 44.87 -11.86
CA ARG A 439 -23.10 44.01 -11.68
C ARG A 439 -23.67 44.13 -10.26
N SER A 440 -24.98 43.94 -10.13
CA SER A 440 -25.61 43.78 -8.82
C SER A 440 -25.08 42.54 -8.11
N LEU A 441 -25.06 42.52 -6.77
CA LEU A 441 -24.51 41.41 -6.00
C LEU A 441 -25.19 40.07 -6.30
N ASP A 442 -26.51 40.06 -6.50
CA ASP A 442 -27.28 38.85 -6.83
C ASP A 442 -26.89 38.30 -8.22
N GLU A 443 -26.83 39.17 -9.23
CA GLU A 443 -26.40 38.80 -10.58
C GLU A 443 -24.92 38.39 -10.63
N ALA A 444 -24.07 39.04 -9.84
CA ALA A 444 -22.66 38.72 -9.70
C ALA A 444 -22.46 37.33 -9.07
N VAL A 445 -23.27 36.95 -8.08
CA VAL A 445 -23.27 35.59 -7.51
C VAL A 445 -23.64 34.56 -8.56
N ASP A 446 -24.73 34.75 -9.27
CA ASP A 446 -25.20 33.78 -10.27
C ASP A 446 -24.22 33.64 -11.45
N THR A 447 -23.69 34.77 -11.93
CA THR A 447 -22.67 34.79 -12.99
C THR A 447 -21.36 34.18 -12.50
N GLY A 448 -20.95 34.49 -11.27
CA GLY A 448 -19.75 33.98 -10.63
C GLY A 448 -19.75 32.47 -10.54
N PHE A 449 -20.80 31.86 -9.95
CA PHE A 449 -20.93 30.40 -9.87
C PHE A 449 -20.99 29.76 -11.26
N ASN A 450 -21.74 30.33 -12.22
CA ASN A 450 -21.87 29.72 -13.55
C ASN A 450 -20.56 29.76 -14.35
N ARG A 451 -19.81 30.86 -14.31
CA ARG A 451 -18.51 30.97 -15.01
C ARG A 451 -17.42 30.17 -14.32
N ALA A 452 -17.39 30.17 -12.99
CA ALA A 452 -16.42 29.42 -12.21
C ALA A 452 -16.52 27.90 -12.38
N ARG A 453 -17.72 27.36 -12.70
CA ARG A 453 -17.94 25.91 -12.84
C ARG A 453 -16.94 25.21 -13.74
N ALA A 454 -16.73 25.73 -14.96
CA ALA A 454 -15.81 25.13 -15.90
C ALA A 454 -14.37 25.14 -15.36
N THR A 455 -13.93 26.26 -14.79
CA THR A 455 -12.58 26.40 -14.25
C THR A 455 -12.32 25.50 -13.03
N VAL A 456 -13.29 25.38 -12.10
CA VAL A 456 -13.17 24.48 -10.94
C VAL A 456 -13.16 23.01 -11.36
N LEU A 457 -14.00 22.63 -12.32
CA LEU A 457 -14.06 21.25 -12.81
C LEU A 457 -12.77 20.87 -13.54
N ASP A 458 -12.23 21.77 -14.38
CA ASP A 458 -10.95 21.54 -15.06
C ASP A 458 -9.80 21.45 -14.06
N ALA A 459 -9.74 22.37 -13.09
CA ALA A 459 -8.80 22.31 -11.97
C ALA A 459 -8.86 20.97 -11.23
N SER A 460 -10.06 20.52 -10.87
CA SER A 460 -10.27 19.26 -10.15
C SER A 460 -9.98 18.03 -11.02
N ALA A 461 -10.18 18.11 -12.34
CA ALA A 461 -9.91 16.98 -13.24
C ALA A 461 -8.42 16.61 -13.24
N THR A 462 -7.51 17.60 -13.25
CA THR A 462 -6.06 17.34 -13.22
C THR A 462 -5.64 16.53 -12.00
N MET A 463 -6.08 16.96 -10.82
CA MET A 463 -5.77 16.31 -9.57
C MET A 463 -6.50 14.95 -9.45
N LEU A 464 -7.74 14.83 -9.93
CA LEU A 464 -8.43 13.53 -9.99
C LEU A 464 -7.71 12.52 -10.90
N ILE A 465 -7.08 12.96 -12.00
CA ILE A 465 -6.27 12.08 -12.85
C ILE A 465 -5.05 11.56 -12.08
N ALA A 466 -4.31 12.44 -11.41
CA ALA A 466 -3.16 12.05 -10.59
C ALA A 466 -3.58 11.06 -9.49
N ILE A 467 -4.67 11.36 -8.78
CA ILE A 467 -5.22 10.52 -7.72
C ILE A 467 -5.75 9.18 -8.25
N ALA A 468 -6.39 9.15 -9.42
CA ALA A 468 -6.85 7.91 -10.03
C ALA A 468 -5.67 6.98 -10.37
N VAL A 469 -4.57 7.53 -10.88
CA VAL A 469 -3.37 6.74 -11.15
C VAL A 469 -2.74 6.21 -9.86
N LEU A 470 -2.62 7.04 -8.82
CA LEU A 470 -2.15 6.59 -7.50
C LEU A 470 -3.04 5.49 -6.89
N PHE A 471 -4.35 5.57 -7.12
CA PHE A 471 -5.28 4.55 -6.64
C PHE A 471 -5.11 3.22 -7.38
N LEU A 472 -4.83 3.24 -8.68
CA LEU A 472 -4.74 2.04 -9.52
C LEU A 472 -3.35 1.38 -9.52
N LEU A 473 -2.27 2.18 -9.47
CA LEU A 473 -0.90 1.74 -9.75
C LEU A 473 0.06 2.02 -8.58
N SER A 474 -0.39 1.94 -7.33
CA SER A 474 0.50 2.12 -6.16
C SER A 474 0.25 1.08 -5.07
N ALA A 475 1.12 1.02 -4.06
CA ALA A 475 0.97 0.10 -2.94
C ALA A 475 -0.18 0.51 -1.99
N ALA A 476 -0.63 -0.43 -1.15
CA ALA A 476 -1.81 -0.26 -0.28
C ALA A 476 -1.81 1.04 0.56
N PRO A 477 -0.72 1.49 1.21
CA PRO A 477 -0.71 2.74 1.97
C PRO A 477 -1.00 3.97 1.08
N VAL A 478 -0.45 3.99 -0.13
CA VAL A 478 -0.66 5.08 -1.09
C VAL A 478 -2.05 5.04 -1.71
N ARG A 479 -2.60 3.84 -1.99
CA ARG A 479 -3.99 3.72 -2.43
C ARG A 479 -4.96 4.25 -1.39
N ALA A 480 -4.69 4.02 -0.10
CA ALA A 480 -5.49 4.55 0.99
C ALA A 480 -5.45 6.10 1.02
N PHE A 481 -4.26 6.70 0.87
CA PHE A 481 -4.13 8.15 0.69
C PHE A 481 -4.94 8.66 -0.52
N ALA A 482 -4.77 8.03 -1.69
CA ALA A 482 -5.46 8.40 -2.93
C ALA A 482 -6.98 8.30 -2.79
N LEU A 483 -7.49 7.27 -2.11
CA LEU A 483 -8.91 7.09 -1.82
C LEU A 483 -9.48 8.28 -1.01
N ALA A 484 -8.80 8.71 0.05
CA ALA A 484 -9.23 9.87 0.85
C ALA A 484 -9.27 11.15 0.02
N VAL A 485 -8.23 11.45 -0.76
CA VAL A 485 -8.18 12.66 -1.59
C VAL A 485 -9.25 12.60 -2.69
N GLY A 486 -9.43 11.45 -3.35
CA GLY A 486 -10.41 11.27 -4.42
C GLY A 486 -11.84 11.49 -3.93
N ILE A 487 -12.22 10.84 -2.82
CA ILE A 487 -13.52 11.04 -2.18
C ILE A 487 -13.68 12.51 -1.76
N GLY A 488 -12.64 13.08 -1.13
CA GLY A 488 -12.62 14.47 -0.68
C GLY A 488 -12.84 15.49 -1.80
N MET A 489 -12.21 15.27 -2.96
CA MET A 489 -12.37 16.11 -4.14
C MET A 489 -13.76 16.00 -4.75
N LEU A 490 -14.31 14.78 -4.88
CA LEU A 490 -15.68 14.59 -5.36
C LEU A 490 -16.69 15.23 -4.40
N ALA A 491 -16.48 15.06 -3.10
CA ALA A 491 -17.25 15.74 -2.07
C ALA A 491 -17.12 17.27 -2.18
N THR A 492 -15.96 17.80 -2.56
CA THR A 492 -15.72 19.26 -2.71
C THR A 492 -16.54 19.81 -3.88
N LEU A 493 -16.55 19.11 -5.01
CA LEU A 493 -17.38 19.48 -6.16
C LEU A 493 -18.86 19.49 -5.79
N PHE A 494 -19.31 18.46 -5.05
CA PHE A 494 -20.68 18.35 -4.58
C PHE A 494 -21.05 19.47 -3.60
N THR A 495 -20.25 19.72 -2.56
CA THR A 495 -20.54 20.76 -1.56
C THR A 495 -20.42 22.16 -2.15
N THR A 496 -19.47 22.41 -3.05
CA THR A 496 -19.30 23.74 -3.65
C THR A 496 -20.47 24.13 -4.55
N PHE A 497 -20.83 23.28 -5.52
CA PHE A 497 -21.91 23.59 -6.47
C PHE A 497 -23.31 23.25 -5.93
N GLY A 498 -23.39 22.41 -4.91
CA GLY A 498 -24.62 22.09 -4.22
C GLY A 498 -24.89 23.01 -3.03
N LEU A 499 -24.07 22.91 -2.00
CA LEU A 499 -24.31 23.52 -0.69
C LEU A 499 -23.88 24.98 -0.63
N THR A 500 -22.63 25.30 -0.98
CA THR A 500 -22.07 26.66 -0.88
C THR A 500 -22.91 27.65 -1.70
N GLN A 501 -23.28 27.31 -2.94
CA GLN A 501 -24.14 28.15 -3.77
C GLN A 501 -25.48 28.48 -3.08
N ARG A 502 -26.07 27.52 -2.38
CA ARG A 502 -27.34 27.72 -1.65
C ARG A 502 -27.15 28.55 -0.38
N LEU A 503 -26.09 28.29 0.38
CA LEU A 503 -25.79 29.03 1.60
C LEU A 503 -25.55 30.52 1.30
N VAL A 504 -24.80 30.83 0.23
CA VAL A 504 -24.57 32.21 -0.22
C VAL A 504 -25.89 32.88 -0.60
N ARG A 505 -26.75 32.22 -1.40
CA ARG A 505 -28.06 32.77 -1.78
C ARG A 505 -28.99 32.97 -0.58
N ALA A 506 -29.03 32.02 0.34
CA ALA A 506 -29.83 32.12 1.56
C ALA A 506 -29.37 33.28 2.46
N TRP A 507 -28.06 33.51 2.54
CA TRP A 507 -27.49 34.64 3.25
C TRP A 507 -27.84 35.97 2.58
N LEU A 508 -27.73 36.10 1.25
CA LEU A 508 -28.13 37.31 0.52
C LEU A 508 -29.61 37.65 0.73
N GLY A 509 -30.49 36.64 0.63
CA GLY A 509 -31.93 36.83 0.81
C GLY A 509 -32.35 37.24 2.23
N ARG A 510 -31.58 36.84 3.26
CA ARG A 510 -31.85 37.22 4.67
C ARG A 510 -31.22 38.54 5.09
N SER A 511 -30.04 38.86 4.56
CA SER A 511 -29.27 40.03 4.96
C SER A 511 -29.65 41.29 4.20
N HIS A 512 -30.36 41.17 3.08
CA HIS A 512 -30.72 42.29 2.18
C HIS A 512 -29.52 43.17 1.78
N ILE A 513 -28.32 42.60 1.78
CA ILE A 513 -27.08 43.31 1.45
C ILE A 513 -27.01 43.50 -0.07
N THR A 514 -26.81 44.74 -0.49
CA THR A 514 -26.71 45.13 -1.92
C THR A 514 -25.28 45.25 -2.43
N HIS A 515 -24.31 45.35 -1.53
CA HIS A 515 -22.89 45.49 -1.85
C HIS A 515 -22.08 44.39 -1.17
N LEU A 516 -21.07 43.86 -1.84
CA LEU A 516 -20.21 42.83 -1.25
C LEU A 516 -19.65 43.40 0.07
N PRO A 517 -19.87 42.74 1.23
CA PRO A 517 -19.33 43.23 2.49
C PRO A 517 -17.83 43.39 2.29
N LYS A 518 -17.27 44.54 2.68
CA LYS A 518 -15.83 44.72 2.64
C LYS A 518 -15.22 43.63 3.53
N GLY A 519 -14.76 42.53 2.93
CA GLY A 519 -13.95 41.55 3.62
C GLY A 519 -12.76 42.28 4.22
N VAL A 520 -12.28 41.84 5.37
CA VAL A 520 -11.26 42.58 6.13
C VAL A 520 -10.02 42.85 5.26
N ARG A 521 -9.72 41.97 4.27
CA ARG A 521 -8.58 42.12 3.33
C ARG A 521 -8.78 41.59 1.90
N THR A 522 -10.01 41.34 1.42
CA THR A 522 -10.22 40.91 0.03
C THR A 522 -9.88 42.07 -0.93
N GLY A 523 -8.67 42.01 -1.50
CA GLY A 523 -8.12 43.07 -2.36
C GLY A 523 -6.74 43.59 -2.01
N LEU A 524 -6.08 42.97 -1.03
CA LEU A 524 -4.68 43.27 -0.70
C LEU A 524 -3.79 43.30 -1.96
N PHE A 525 -4.07 42.42 -2.93
CA PHE A 525 -3.29 42.28 -4.15
C PHE A 525 -3.82 43.08 -5.35
N ASP A 526 -5.00 43.69 -5.30
CA ASP A 526 -5.59 44.33 -6.51
C ASP A 526 -4.81 45.54 -7.02
N ARG A 527 -4.09 46.22 -6.12
CA ARG A 527 -3.34 47.45 -6.43
C ARG A 527 -1.86 47.16 -6.71
N LEU A 528 -1.44 45.92 -6.55
CA LEU A 528 -0.08 45.51 -6.81
C LEU A 528 0.06 45.32 -8.32
N ASN A 529 0.61 46.31 -9.01
CA ASN A 529 0.99 46.20 -10.43
C ASN A 529 2.43 45.67 -10.50
N LEU A 530 2.63 44.42 -10.07
CA LEU A 530 3.96 43.82 -10.06
C LEU A 530 4.41 43.48 -11.48
N ARG A 531 5.66 43.79 -11.79
CA ARG A 531 6.28 43.53 -13.10
C ARG A 531 7.06 42.22 -13.06
N PHE A 532 6.35 41.09 -13.02
CA PHE A 532 6.96 39.75 -12.99
C PHE A 532 7.89 39.52 -14.19
N MET A 533 7.51 40.02 -15.36
CA MET A 533 8.32 39.87 -16.58
C MET A 533 9.62 40.67 -16.54
N ALA A 534 9.77 41.66 -15.66
CA ALA A 534 11.01 42.44 -15.54
C ALA A 534 12.13 41.63 -14.88
N VAL A 535 11.80 40.71 -13.97
CA VAL A 535 12.77 39.88 -13.24
C VAL A 535 12.97 38.50 -13.86
N ARG A 536 12.23 38.16 -14.93
CA ARG A 536 12.21 36.80 -15.51
C ARG A 536 13.59 36.25 -15.85
N ASN A 537 14.51 37.08 -16.37
CA ASN A 537 15.84 36.62 -16.77
C ASN A 537 16.67 36.23 -15.55
N GLY A 538 16.54 36.99 -14.44
CA GLY A 538 17.20 36.66 -13.18
C GLY A 538 16.63 35.40 -12.55
N VAL A 539 15.30 35.22 -12.59
CA VAL A 539 14.65 34.00 -12.11
C VAL A 539 15.06 32.79 -12.95
N PHE A 540 15.05 32.89 -14.28
CA PHE A 540 15.51 31.81 -15.15
C PHE A 540 16.98 31.44 -14.92
N LEU A 541 17.85 32.43 -14.72
CA LEU A 541 19.24 32.17 -14.37
C LEU A 541 19.35 31.45 -13.03
N LEU A 542 18.64 31.93 -12.00
CA LEU A 542 18.64 31.30 -10.67
C LEU A 542 18.13 29.86 -10.74
N THR A 543 16.98 29.64 -11.39
CA THR A 543 16.40 28.31 -11.59
C THR A 543 17.35 27.41 -12.36
N ALA A 544 18.01 27.89 -13.42
CA ALA A 544 18.98 27.10 -14.16
C ALA A 544 20.20 26.70 -13.30
N VAL A 545 20.74 27.63 -12.51
CA VAL A 545 21.85 27.36 -11.58
C VAL A 545 21.43 26.35 -10.51
N LEU A 546 20.25 26.52 -9.91
CA LEU A 546 19.71 25.58 -8.94
C LEU A 546 19.44 24.22 -9.56
N SER A 547 18.94 24.15 -10.80
CA SER A 547 18.75 22.88 -11.50
C SER A 547 20.08 22.14 -11.70
N ILE A 548 21.15 22.85 -12.08
CA ILE A 548 22.48 22.24 -12.23
C ILE A 548 23.01 21.77 -10.87
N ALA A 549 22.83 22.56 -9.80
CA ALA A 549 23.22 22.17 -8.46
C ALA A 549 22.46 20.93 -7.96
N ILE A 550 21.15 20.85 -8.22
CA ILE A 550 20.31 19.69 -7.89
C ILE A 550 20.74 18.49 -8.73
N ALA A 551 21.02 18.65 -10.02
CA ALA A 551 21.52 17.57 -10.87
C ALA A 551 22.86 17.02 -10.34
N GLY A 552 23.78 17.91 -9.94
CA GLY A 552 25.04 17.53 -9.30
C GLY A 552 24.83 16.81 -7.97
N LEU A 553 23.90 17.30 -7.13
CA LEU A 553 23.55 16.67 -5.86
C LEU A 553 22.96 15.27 -6.06
N LEU A 554 22.05 15.09 -7.02
CA LEU A 554 21.45 13.80 -7.34
C LEU A 554 22.47 12.82 -7.94
N TYR A 555 23.43 13.33 -8.72
CA TYR A 555 24.50 12.51 -9.30
C TYR A 555 25.51 12.05 -8.24
N VAL A 556 25.95 12.94 -7.34
CA VAL A 556 26.99 12.64 -6.33
C VAL A 556 26.41 12.01 -5.07
N GLY A 557 25.36 12.60 -4.51
CA GLY A 557 24.81 12.25 -3.19
C GLY A 557 23.88 11.03 -3.21
N LYS A 558 23.31 10.69 -4.37
CA LYS A 558 22.20 9.74 -4.56
C LYS A 558 20.97 10.06 -3.69
N LEU A 559 19.81 9.56 -4.09
CA LEU A 559 18.63 9.59 -3.21
C LEU A 559 18.82 8.53 -2.12
N ARG A 560 18.48 8.89 -0.87
CA ARG A 560 18.40 7.92 0.23
C ARG A 560 17.17 7.05 0.02
N LEU A 561 17.35 5.90 -0.61
CA LEU A 561 16.26 4.97 -0.87
C LEU A 561 15.80 4.30 0.42
N GLY A 562 14.49 4.15 0.57
CA GLY A 562 13.88 3.43 1.69
C GLY A 562 13.92 1.91 1.56
N ILE A 563 13.51 1.21 2.62
CA ILE A 563 13.42 -0.26 2.64
C ILE A 563 12.42 -0.80 1.61
N ASP A 564 11.41 0.01 1.23
CA ASP A 564 10.48 -0.31 0.14
C ASP A 564 11.20 -0.58 -1.20
N PHE A 565 12.38 0.02 -1.42
CA PHE A 565 13.16 -0.13 -2.65
C PHE A 565 14.47 -0.88 -2.45
N THR A 566 15.05 -0.82 -1.26
CA THR A 566 16.34 -1.48 -0.96
C THR A 566 16.17 -2.89 -0.41
N GLY A 567 14.99 -3.24 0.12
CA GLY A 567 14.81 -4.41 0.96
C GLY A 567 15.50 -4.24 2.33
N GLY A 568 15.24 -5.16 3.26
CA GLY A 568 15.81 -5.13 4.60
C GLY A 568 14.83 -4.68 5.68
N ALA A 569 15.35 -4.12 6.77
CA ALA A 569 14.55 -3.77 7.94
C ALA A 569 14.80 -2.32 8.41
N ALA A 570 13.75 -1.66 8.89
CA ALA A 570 13.80 -0.37 9.57
C ALA A 570 13.19 -0.48 10.98
N LEU A 571 13.97 -0.05 11.98
CA LEU A 571 13.62 -0.12 13.39
C LEU A 571 13.62 1.30 13.98
N GLU A 572 12.48 1.75 14.49
CA GLU A 572 12.40 2.96 15.33
C GLU A 572 12.57 2.55 16.79
N LEU A 573 13.71 2.90 17.36
CA LEU A 573 14.07 2.61 18.74
C LEU A 573 13.80 3.84 19.61
N GLN A 574 13.34 3.61 20.84
CA GLN A 574 13.26 4.63 21.88
C GLN A 574 14.05 4.20 23.11
N ALA A 575 15.07 4.97 23.48
CA ALA A 575 15.87 4.70 24.67
C ALA A 575 15.01 4.74 25.94
N LYS A 576 15.03 3.67 26.72
CA LYS A 576 14.34 3.59 28.02
C LYS A 576 14.91 4.62 29.01
N THR A 577 16.23 4.82 28.96
CA THR A 577 16.94 5.84 29.74
C THR A 577 17.93 6.62 28.87
N GLY A 578 18.17 7.90 29.20
CA GLY A 578 19.11 8.74 28.45
C GLY A 578 18.67 9.07 27.03
N ASN A 579 19.66 9.25 26.15
CA ASN A 579 19.47 9.54 24.72
C ASN A 579 19.82 8.30 23.90
N ALA A 580 19.21 8.15 22.73
CA ALA A 580 19.62 7.11 21.79
C ALA A 580 20.87 7.58 21.03
N ASP A 581 22.04 7.07 21.39
CA ASP A 581 23.29 7.38 20.68
C ASP A 581 23.41 6.51 19.41
N PRO A 582 23.37 7.11 18.20
CA PRO A 582 23.48 6.36 16.95
C PRO A 582 24.78 5.56 16.82
N PHE A 583 25.88 6.06 17.38
CA PHE A 583 27.18 5.39 17.28
C PHE A 583 27.23 4.15 18.16
N GLU A 584 26.67 4.23 19.37
CA GLU A 584 26.57 3.09 20.29
C GLU A 584 25.69 1.99 19.70
N ILE A 585 24.50 2.36 19.20
CA ILE A 585 23.57 1.41 18.58
C ILE A 585 24.23 0.72 17.37
N ALA A 586 24.90 1.49 16.50
CA ALA A 586 25.57 0.93 15.34
C ALA A 586 26.71 -0.02 15.73
N ALA A 587 27.51 0.33 16.75
CA ALA A 587 28.61 -0.50 17.23
C ALA A 587 28.12 -1.85 17.78
N ARG A 588 27.13 -1.83 18.68
CA ARG A 588 26.56 -3.07 19.27
C ARG A 588 25.99 -4.00 18.21
N LEU A 589 25.26 -3.46 17.24
CA LEU A 589 24.69 -4.27 16.16
C LEU A 589 25.74 -4.80 15.18
N THR A 590 26.82 -4.06 14.94
CA THR A 590 27.90 -4.55 14.08
C THR A 590 28.68 -5.69 14.76
N ASP A 591 28.83 -5.63 16.10
CA ASP A 591 29.51 -6.67 16.88
C ASP A 591 28.75 -7.99 16.92
N THR A 592 27.42 -7.98 16.77
CA THR A 592 26.59 -9.19 16.62
C THR A 592 26.59 -9.76 15.19
N GLY A 593 27.31 -9.10 14.29
CA GLY A 593 27.46 -9.50 12.89
C GLY A 593 26.38 -8.95 11.96
N VAL A 594 25.42 -8.15 12.45
CA VAL A 594 24.34 -7.57 11.63
C VAL A 594 24.86 -6.43 10.75
N ASP A 595 24.52 -6.42 9.47
CA ASP A 595 24.87 -5.33 8.56
C ASP A 595 23.97 -4.09 8.78
N VAL A 596 24.55 -3.06 9.38
CA VAL A 596 23.87 -1.79 9.68
C VAL A 596 24.09 -0.81 8.54
N GLN A 597 23.03 -0.55 7.76
CA GLN A 597 23.07 0.43 6.67
C GLN A 597 23.17 1.87 7.20
N SER A 598 22.38 2.21 8.23
CA SER A 598 22.40 3.54 8.83
C SER A 598 21.73 3.56 10.21
N VAL A 599 22.19 4.45 11.08
CA VAL A 599 21.47 4.85 12.28
C VAL A 599 21.32 6.36 12.25
N ASP A 600 20.09 6.84 12.07
CA ASP A 600 19.77 8.27 12.01
C ASP A 600 19.17 8.73 13.35
N ALA A 601 19.68 9.82 13.89
CA ALA A 601 19.06 10.52 15.01
C ALA A 601 17.73 11.15 14.56
N THR A 602 16.73 11.15 15.45
CA THR A 602 15.45 11.83 15.19
C THR A 602 15.40 13.20 15.87
N LEU A 603 14.30 13.94 15.70
CA LEU A 603 14.08 15.20 16.44
C LEU A 603 13.92 14.96 17.95
N ASP A 604 13.45 13.77 18.34
CA ASP A 604 13.42 13.35 19.73
C ASP A 604 14.77 12.71 20.07
N PRO A 605 15.59 13.31 20.95
CA PRO A 605 16.92 12.79 21.28
C PRO A 605 16.87 11.41 21.93
N ARG A 606 15.70 10.96 22.40
CA ARG A 606 15.50 9.60 22.92
C ARG A 606 15.25 8.57 21.83
N ARG A 607 15.08 8.97 20.58
CA ARG A 607 14.74 8.05 19.49
C ARG A 607 15.78 8.05 18.39
N ALA A 608 16.01 6.85 17.85
CA ALA A 608 16.86 6.60 16.70
C ALA A 608 16.14 5.72 15.69
N LEU A 609 16.42 5.95 14.41
CA LEU A 609 15.95 5.10 13.31
C LEU A 609 17.14 4.28 12.80
N VAL A 610 17.08 2.98 13.02
CA VAL A 610 18.08 2.00 12.57
C VAL A 610 17.60 1.37 11.27
N ARG A 611 18.48 1.23 10.29
CA ARG A 611 18.23 0.47 9.07
C ARG A 611 19.26 -0.64 8.93
N LEU A 612 18.75 -1.83 8.65
CA LEU A 612 19.53 -3.05 8.50
C LEU A 612 19.39 -3.55 7.06
N THR A 613 20.49 -4.02 6.50
CA THR A 613 20.46 -4.75 5.23
C THR A 613 20.11 -6.22 5.49
N ALA A 614 19.53 -6.89 4.51
CA ALA A 614 19.40 -8.35 4.53
C ALA A 614 20.80 -9.00 4.61
N GLN A 615 20.97 -9.97 5.52
CA GLN A 615 22.22 -10.73 5.63
C GLN A 615 21.95 -12.23 5.57
N GLY A 616 22.55 -12.90 4.57
CA GLY A 616 22.51 -14.36 4.42
C GLY A 616 21.74 -14.86 3.19
N GLU A 617 22.09 -16.07 2.74
CA GLU A 617 21.30 -16.80 1.74
C GLU A 617 20.15 -17.52 2.48
N GLY A 618 18.91 -17.06 2.32
CA GLY A 618 17.74 -17.70 2.90
C GLY A 618 16.49 -16.82 2.81
N GLU A 619 15.31 -17.44 2.72
CA GLU A 619 14.02 -16.75 2.51
C GLU A 619 13.56 -15.84 3.68
N ASN A 620 14.25 -15.88 4.82
CA ASN A 620 13.94 -15.10 6.03
C ASN A 620 15.16 -14.34 6.59
N ALA A 621 16.18 -14.07 5.77
CA ALA A 621 17.42 -13.40 6.19
C ALA A 621 17.16 -12.06 6.92
N GLU A 622 16.23 -11.25 6.41
CA GLU A 622 15.85 -9.96 7.01
C GLU A 622 15.22 -10.11 8.38
N GLN A 623 14.43 -11.18 8.57
CA GLN A 623 13.76 -11.47 9.84
C GLN A 623 14.77 -11.88 10.90
N THR A 624 15.79 -12.65 10.52
CA THR A 624 16.88 -13.03 11.42
C THR A 624 17.67 -11.82 11.90
N SER A 625 18.00 -10.87 11.01
CA SER A 625 18.68 -9.62 11.40
C SER A 625 17.89 -8.83 12.44
N VAL A 626 16.56 -8.77 12.31
CA VAL A 626 15.69 -8.11 13.30
C VAL A 626 15.64 -8.87 14.61
N LEU A 627 15.60 -10.20 14.58
CA LEU A 627 15.61 -11.03 15.79
C LEU A 627 16.90 -10.83 16.60
N ILE A 628 18.06 -10.82 15.92
CA ILE A 628 19.36 -10.54 16.55
C ILE A 628 19.39 -9.12 17.12
N ALA A 629 18.94 -8.13 16.34
CA ALA A 629 18.88 -6.74 16.79
C ALA A 629 17.96 -6.55 18.01
N ARG A 630 16.83 -7.29 18.06
CA ARG A 630 15.93 -7.30 19.22
C ARG A 630 16.63 -7.87 20.44
N GLY A 631 17.22 -9.05 20.34
CA GLY A 631 17.93 -9.68 21.47
C GLY A 631 19.06 -8.84 22.04
N GLU A 632 19.76 -8.05 21.20
CA GLU A 632 20.85 -7.18 21.65
C GLU A 632 20.37 -5.86 22.28
N LEU A 633 19.25 -5.29 21.81
CA LEU A 633 18.85 -3.92 22.15
C LEU A 633 17.60 -3.83 23.03
N GLU A 634 16.83 -4.89 23.19
CA GLU A 634 15.54 -4.84 23.89
C GLU A 634 15.64 -4.47 25.37
N ASP A 635 16.77 -4.69 26.01
CA ASP A 635 16.99 -4.32 27.42
C ASP A 635 17.05 -2.80 27.61
N ASP A 636 17.70 -2.09 26.69
CA ASP A 636 17.94 -0.63 26.77
C ASP A 636 16.94 0.20 25.95
N TYR A 637 16.30 -0.40 24.94
CA TYR A 637 15.45 0.30 23.97
C TYR A 637 14.08 -0.36 23.79
N ASP A 638 13.05 0.48 23.69
CA ASP A 638 11.72 0.08 23.27
C ASP A 638 11.61 0.13 21.73
N PHE A 639 11.12 -0.95 21.12
CA PHE A 639 10.93 -1.05 19.68
C PHE A 639 9.59 -0.43 19.27
N ARG A 640 9.62 0.86 18.94
CA ARG A 640 8.42 1.65 18.60
C ARG A 640 7.81 1.26 17.28
N ARG A 641 8.66 0.92 16.31
CA ARG A 641 8.26 0.51 14.97
C ARG A 641 9.28 -0.46 14.41
N VAL A 642 8.82 -1.55 13.83
CA VAL A 642 9.61 -2.55 13.11
C VAL A 642 8.96 -2.74 11.76
N GLU A 643 9.67 -2.41 10.69
CA GLU A 643 9.24 -2.65 9.33
C GLU A 643 10.28 -3.54 8.64
N VAL A 644 9.83 -4.64 8.04
CA VAL A 644 10.68 -5.58 7.30
C VAL A 644 10.06 -5.78 5.93
N VAL A 645 10.87 -5.65 4.88
CA VAL A 645 10.47 -5.84 3.49
C VAL A 645 11.46 -6.78 2.82
N GLY A 646 10.98 -7.94 2.37
CA GLY A 646 11.79 -8.91 1.65
C GLY A 646 12.11 -8.47 0.21
N PRO A 647 13.15 -9.06 -0.43
CA PRO A 647 13.66 -8.61 -1.72
C PRO A 647 12.67 -8.80 -2.88
N ALA A 648 11.84 -9.84 -2.80
CA ALA A 648 10.78 -10.11 -3.77
C ALA A 648 9.73 -9.00 -3.78
N ILE A 649 9.35 -8.50 -2.59
CA ILE A 649 8.43 -7.37 -2.48
C ILE A 649 9.12 -6.09 -2.95
N SER A 650 10.34 -5.80 -2.48
CA SER A 650 10.99 -4.52 -2.82
C SER A 650 11.19 -4.35 -4.32
N GLY A 651 11.53 -5.42 -5.05
CA GLY A 651 11.57 -5.41 -6.52
C GLY A 651 10.23 -5.05 -7.16
N GLU A 652 9.15 -5.70 -6.73
CA GLU A 652 7.79 -5.40 -7.20
C GLU A 652 7.34 -3.97 -6.86
N LEU A 653 7.69 -3.48 -5.67
CA LEU A 653 7.37 -2.14 -5.22
C LEU A 653 8.11 -1.08 -6.06
N ILE A 654 9.37 -1.32 -6.43
CA ILE A 654 10.11 -0.47 -7.39
C ILE A 654 9.37 -0.41 -8.73
N ASP A 655 9.01 -1.57 -9.29
CA ASP A 655 8.37 -1.65 -10.60
C ASP A 655 7.02 -0.95 -10.60
N THR A 656 6.20 -1.22 -9.57
CA THR A 656 4.87 -0.63 -9.43
C THR A 656 4.96 0.87 -9.19
N ALA A 657 5.87 1.33 -8.33
CA ALA A 657 6.06 2.76 -8.07
C ALA A 657 6.57 3.50 -9.33
N THR A 658 7.52 2.91 -10.05
CA THR A 658 8.07 3.49 -11.28
C THR A 658 7.00 3.55 -12.38
N LEU A 659 6.28 2.46 -12.61
CA LEU A 659 5.20 2.40 -13.58
C LEU A 659 4.08 3.40 -13.22
N GLY A 660 3.64 3.42 -11.95
CA GLY A 660 2.61 4.34 -11.48
C GLY A 660 3.02 5.81 -11.63
N PHE A 661 4.27 6.14 -11.31
CA PHE A 661 4.80 7.49 -11.47
C PHE A 661 4.87 7.92 -12.94
N VAL A 662 5.45 7.10 -13.81
CA VAL A 662 5.57 7.39 -15.25
C VAL A 662 4.20 7.46 -15.92
N ALA A 663 3.33 6.48 -15.66
CA ALA A 663 1.96 6.48 -16.19
C ALA A 663 1.17 7.70 -15.70
N GLY A 664 1.36 8.12 -14.45
CA GLY A 664 0.75 9.31 -13.87
C GLY A 664 1.20 10.59 -14.55
N LEU A 665 2.51 10.77 -14.73
CA LEU A 665 3.06 11.90 -15.47
C LEU A 665 2.58 11.91 -16.92
N LEU A 666 2.57 10.77 -17.60
CA LEU A 666 2.07 10.66 -18.98
C LEU A 666 0.58 10.99 -19.07
N ALA A 667 -0.24 10.54 -18.12
CA ALA A 667 -1.66 10.87 -18.06
C ALA A 667 -1.88 12.38 -17.88
N LEU A 668 -1.09 13.03 -17.01
CA LEU A 668 -1.13 14.48 -16.83
C LEU A 668 -0.70 15.20 -18.11
N VAL A 669 0.42 14.79 -18.74
CA VAL A 669 0.90 15.35 -20.01
C VAL A 669 -0.14 15.21 -21.12
N ALA A 670 -0.76 14.03 -21.25
CA ALA A 670 -1.80 13.77 -22.23
C ALA A 670 -3.04 14.67 -22.00
N TYR A 671 -3.46 14.82 -20.75
CA TYR A 671 -4.54 15.73 -20.40
C TYR A 671 -4.22 17.18 -20.77
N ILE A 672 -3.02 17.67 -20.42
CA ILE A 672 -2.55 19.02 -20.79
C ILE A 672 -2.57 19.20 -22.30
N TRP A 673 -2.08 18.21 -23.05
CA TRP A 673 -2.00 18.26 -24.51
C TRP A 673 -3.37 18.34 -25.19
N ILE A 674 -4.36 17.63 -24.65
CA ILE A 674 -5.74 17.69 -25.15
C ILE A 674 -6.41 19.01 -24.76
N ARG A 675 -6.14 19.52 -23.56
CA ARG A 675 -6.84 20.69 -23.00
C ARG A 675 -6.28 22.04 -23.48
N PHE A 676 -5.01 22.08 -23.91
CA PHE A 676 -4.30 23.31 -24.30
C PHE A 676 -3.71 23.23 -25.69
N GLU A 677 -3.55 24.40 -26.31
CA GLU A 677 -2.74 24.51 -27.54
C GLU A 677 -1.28 24.19 -27.23
N TRP A 678 -0.58 23.64 -28.22
CA TRP A 678 0.76 23.06 -28.04
C TRP A 678 1.77 23.99 -27.33
N HIS A 679 1.73 25.31 -27.58
CA HIS A 679 2.62 26.27 -26.90
C HIS A 679 2.38 26.32 -25.38
N PHE A 680 1.11 26.35 -24.97
CA PHE A 680 0.73 26.31 -23.55
C PHE A 680 1.00 24.92 -22.98
N ALA A 681 0.74 23.86 -23.75
CA ALA A 681 1.02 22.50 -23.30
C ALA A 681 2.51 22.30 -22.97
N ILE A 682 3.42 22.68 -23.86
CA ILE A 682 4.87 22.60 -23.60
C ILE A 682 5.27 23.46 -22.39
N GLY A 683 4.73 24.68 -22.27
CA GLY A 683 5.01 25.53 -21.12
C GLY A 683 4.59 24.90 -19.79
N ALA A 684 3.39 24.29 -19.74
CA ALA A 684 2.92 23.56 -18.55
C ALA A 684 3.78 22.33 -18.26
N ILE A 685 4.19 21.57 -19.28
CA ILE A 685 5.06 20.39 -19.13
C ILE A 685 6.43 20.79 -18.55
N ILE A 686 7.01 21.91 -18.99
CA ILE A 686 8.29 22.40 -18.45
C ILE A 686 8.12 22.84 -16.99
N SER A 687 7.03 23.54 -16.64
CA SER A 687 6.75 23.91 -15.25
C SER A 687 6.57 22.66 -14.37
N LEU A 688 5.83 21.67 -14.87
CA LEU A 688 5.62 20.38 -14.19
C LEU A 688 6.96 19.66 -13.94
N ALA A 689 7.81 19.58 -14.96
CA ALA A 689 9.13 18.96 -14.85
C ALA A 689 10.02 19.70 -13.84
N HIS A 690 9.97 21.04 -13.84
CA HIS A 690 10.66 21.87 -12.86
C HIS A 690 10.23 21.51 -11.44
N ASP A 691 8.93 21.43 -11.16
CA ASP A 691 8.43 21.24 -9.79
C ASP A 691 8.77 19.86 -9.23
N VAL A 692 8.61 18.82 -10.06
CA VAL A 692 8.99 17.45 -9.72
C VAL A 692 10.51 17.37 -9.46
N PHE A 693 11.31 17.99 -10.33
CA PHE A 693 12.77 17.97 -10.21
C PHE A 693 13.27 18.73 -8.98
N PHE A 694 12.70 19.90 -8.68
CA PHE A 694 13.04 20.67 -7.48
C PHE A 694 12.62 19.94 -6.20
N THR A 695 11.48 19.27 -6.23
CA THR A 695 11.02 18.46 -5.08
C THR A 695 11.95 17.26 -4.85
N LEU A 696 12.42 16.59 -5.91
CA LEU A 696 13.46 15.55 -5.80
C LEU A 696 14.79 16.12 -5.24
N GLY A 697 15.19 17.30 -5.69
CA GLY A 697 16.36 17.99 -5.16
C GLY A 697 16.24 18.32 -3.67
N PHE A 698 15.06 18.72 -3.22
CA PHE A 698 14.77 18.94 -1.81
C PHE A 698 14.88 17.65 -1.00
N LEU A 699 14.33 16.53 -1.48
CA LEU A 699 14.46 15.22 -0.82
C LEU A 699 15.94 14.83 -0.63
N ALA A 700 16.74 14.98 -1.69
CA ALA A 700 18.17 14.72 -1.63
C ALA A 700 18.90 15.64 -0.65
N LEU A 701 18.60 16.94 -0.67
CA LEU A 701 19.25 17.94 0.18
C LEU A 701 18.88 17.77 1.66
N ALA A 702 17.60 17.53 1.94
CA ALA A 702 17.08 17.33 3.29
C ALA A 702 17.37 15.93 3.84
N LYS A 703 18.02 15.05 3.04
CA LYS A 703 18.28 13.65 3.37
C LYS A 703 17.02 12.89 3.79
N ILE A 704 15.87 13.29 3.23
CA ILE A 704 14.59 12.62 3.46
C ILE A 704 14.59 11.34 2.65
N GLU A 705 14.12 10.27 3.29
CA GLU A 705 13.99 8.96 2.66
C GLU A 705 13.04 8.99 1.46
N PHE A 706 13.51 8.46 0.35
CA PHE A 706 12.74 8.24 -0.86
C PHE A 706 12.11 6.85 -0.79
N ASN A 707 10.83 6.80 -0.41
CA ASN A 707 10.01 5.59 -0.32
C ASN A 707 8.76 5.71 -1.20
N ILE A 708 7.83 4.74 -1.14
CA ILE A 708 6.63 4.76 -2.00
C ILE A 708 5.74 5.98 -1.69
N SER A 709 5.71 6.41 -0.42
CA SER A 709 4.98 7.61 -0.02
C SER A 709 5.58 8.88 -0.65
N ALA A 710 6.90 8.96 -0.81
CA ALA A 710 7.55 10.06 -1.51
C ALA A 710 7.16 10.11 -3.00
N VAL A 711 7.06 8.95 -3.67
CA VAL A 711 6.57 8.86 -5.06
C VAL A 711 5.13 9.37 -5.17
N ALA A 712 4.27 8.98 -4.23
CA ALA A 712 2.91 9.48 -4.16
C ALA A 712 2.83 10.99 -3.93
N ALA A 713 3.67 11.52 -3.05
CA ALA A 713 3.77 12.95 -2.79
C ALA A 713 4.19 13.71 -4.05
N LEU A 714 5.17 13.21 -4.82
CA LEU A 714 5.61 13.83 -6.07
C LEU A 714 4.49 13.87 -7.13
N LEU A 715 3.76 12.77 -7.32
CA LEU A 715 2.67 12.75 -8.30
C LEU A 715 1.49 13.64 -7.84
N THR A 716 1.26 13.74 -6.53
CA THR A 716 0.28 14.66 -5.93
C THR A 716 0.68 16.11 -6.14
N VAL A 717 1.96 16.46 -5.93
CA VAL A 717 2.53 17.79 -6.19
C VAL A 717 2.42 18.13 -7.68
N ALA A 718 2.69 17.18 -8.57
CA ALA A 718 2.53 17.33 -10.01
C ALA A 718 1.08 17.71 -10.39
N GLY A 719 0.09 16.98 -9.84
CA GLY A 719 -1.34 17.30 -10.04
C GLY A 719 -1.72 18.66 -9.46
N TYR A 720 -1.26 18.98 -8.25
CA TYR A 720 -1.53 20.25 -7.57
C TYR A 720 -0.92 21.45 -8.30
N SER A 721 0.37 21.41 -8.65
CA SER A 721 1.05 22.52 -9.32
C SER A 721 0.42 22.86 -10.68
N LEU A 722 -0.06 21.83 -11.37
CA LEU A 722 -0.75 22.01 -12.63
C LEU A 722 -2.03 22.84 -12.46
N ASN A 723 -2.75 22.69 -11.35
CA ASN A 723 -3.96 23.48 -11.07
C ASN A 723 -3.70 24.98 -11.20
N ASP A 724 -2.70 25.53 -10.48
CA ASP A 724 -2.38 26.96 -10.53
C ASP A 724 -1.88 27.40 -11.91
N THR A 725 -1.06 26.57 -12.56
CA THR A 725 -0.56 26.84 -13.92
C THR A 725 -1.71 27.00 -14.93
N MET A 726 -2.72 26.12 -14.85
CA MET A 726 -3.87 26.13 -15.76
C MET A 726 -4.70 27.39 -15.60
N VAL A 727 -4.83 27.89 -14.38
CA VAL A 727 -5.58 29.11 -14.05
C VAL A 727 -4.89 30.34 -14.64
N VAL A 728 -3.58 30.44 -14.47
CA VAL A 728 -2.78 31.51 -15.07
C VAL A 728 -2.90 31.46 -16.59
N TYR A 729 -2.83 30.26 -17.19
CA TYR A 729 -2.95 30.10 -18.64
C TYR A 729 -4.32 30.43 -19.19
N ASP A 730 -5.39 30.05 -18.51
CA ASP A 730 -6.75 30.42 -18.91
C ASP A 730 -6.92 31.95 -18.90
N ARG A 731 -6.34 32.64 -17.91
CA ARG A 731 -6.35 34.11 -17.87
C ARG A 731 -5.51 34.74 -18.97
N ILE A 732 -4.32 34.21 -19.26
CA ILE A 732 -3.48 34.66 -20.38
C ILE A 732 -4.25 34.49 -21.70
N ARG A 733 -4.95 33.37 -21.89
CA ARG A 733 -5.76 33.09 -23.09
C ARG A 733 -6.95 34.04 -23.22
N GLU A 734 -7.65 34.30 -22.11
CA GLU A 734 -8.73 35.29 -22.04
C GLU A 734 -8.21 36.68 -22.43
N ASN A 735 -7.07 37.09 -21.85
CA ASN A 735 -6.44 38.37 -22.15
C ASN A 735 -5.97 38.47 -23.61
N LEU A 736 -5.43 37.41 -24.21
CA LEU A 736 -5.03 37.40 -25.63
C LEU A 736 -6.23 37.62 -26.58
N ARG A 737 -7.44 37.18 -26.19
CA ARG A 737 -8.66 37.38 -26.97
C ARG A 737 -9.18 38.82 -26.85
N HIS A 738 -9.07 39.43 -25.66
CA HIS A 738 -9.56 40.77 -25.38
C HIS A 738 -8.57 41.88 -25.77
N PHE A 739 -7.28 41.74 -25.44
CA PHE A 739 -6.26 42.78 -25.58
C PHE A 739 -5.30 42.52 -26.77
N LYS A 740 -5.82 42.70 -27.99
CA LYS A 740 -5.14 42.30 -29.24
C LYS A 740 -3.87 43.09 -29.59
N GLN A 741 -3.63 44.25 -28.97
CA GLN A 741 -2.47 45.11 -29.23
C GLN A 741 -1.48 45.17 -28.06
N MET A 742 -1.79 44.51 -26.94
CA MET A 742 -0.99 44.58 -25.73
C MET A 742 0.29 43.75 -25.89
N PRO A 743 1.48 44.30 -25.59
CA PRO A 743 2.73 43.55 -25.64
C PRO A 743 2.65 42.32 -24.72
N LEU A 744 3.11 41.16 -25.23
CA LEU A 744 3.00 39.88 -24.52
C LEU A 744 3.54 39.92 -23.07
N PRO A 745 4.69 40.56 -22.76
CA PRO A 745 5.16 40.64 -21.38
C PRO A 745 4.19 41.39 -20.45
N ILE A 746 3.60 42.49 -20.92
CA ILE A 746 2.65 43.29 -20.12
C ILE A 746 1.34 42.51 -19.96
N LEU A 747 0.92 41.80 -21.00
CA LEU A 747 -0.29 40.96 -20.96
C LEU A 747 -0.15 39.83 -19.93
N ILE A 748 1.00 39.17 -19.88
CA ILE A 748 1.31 38.13 -18.91
C ILE A 748 1.36 38.73 -17.50
N ASP A 749 2.01 39.88 -17.30
CA ASP A 749 1.99 40.59 -16.02
C ASP A 749 0.55 40.89 -15.55
N ASP A 750 -0.32 41.42 -16.42
CA ASP A 750 -1.73 41.68 -16.08
C ASP A 750 -2.48 40.40 -15.73
N ALA A 751 -2.27 39.31 -16.49
CA ALA A 751 -2.90 38.03 -16.22
C ALA A 751 -2.51 37.49 -14.83
N ILE A 752 -1.20 37.48 -14.52
CA ILE A 752 -0.67 37.00 -13.23
C ILE A 752 -1.17 37.88 -12.08
N ASN A 753 -1.11 39.21 -12.19
CA ASN A 753 -1.58 40.10 -11.13
C ASN A 753 -3.07 39.89 -10.82
N ARG A 754 -3.91 39.64 -11.85
CA ARG A 754 -5.33 39.35 -11.67
C ARG A 754 -5.60 38.01 -11.00
N THR A 755 -4.74 37.01 -11.19
CA THR A 755 -4.88 35.69 -10.56
C THR A 755 -4.11 35.57 -9.24
N LEU A 756 -3.21 36.51 -8.93
CA LEU A 756 -2.29 36.44 -7.79
C LEU A 756 -3.01 36.23 -6.46
N SER A 757 -4.09 36.99 -6.21
CA SER A 757 -4.86 36.84 -4.97
C SER A 757 -5.41 35.42 -4.81
N ARG A 758 -5.86 34.80 -5.90
CA ARG A 758 -6.32 33.42 -5.87
C ARG A 758 -5.14 32.48 -5.59
N THR A 759 -4.12 32.47 -6.46
CA THR A 759 -2.96 31.56 -6.39
C THR A 759 -2.28 31.58 -5.01
N VAL A 760 -2.12 32.78 -4.41
CA VAL A 760 -1.49 32.93 -3.10
C VAL A 760 -2.39 32.42 -1.98
N LEU A 761 -3.70 32.74 -2.00
CA LEU A 761 -4.61 32.34 -0.92
C LEU A 761 -4.90 30.83 -0.93
N THR A 762 -5.01 30.22 -2.11
CA THR A 762 -5.23 28.77 -2.30
C THR A 762 -4.02 27.96 -1.85
N SER A 763 -2.83 28.44 -2.21
CA SER A 763 -1.58 27.85 -1.77
C SER A 763 -1.36 28.04 -0.28
N ALA A 764 -1.70 29.21 0.28
CA ALA A 764 -1.59 29.45 1.71
C ALA A 764 -2.49 28.51 2.53
N THR A 765 -3.75 28.26 2.14
CA THR A 765 -4.61 27.31 2.88
C THR A 765 -4.05 25.89 2.85
N THR A 766 -3.54 25.46 1.70
CA THR A 766 -2.94 24.13 1.54
C THR A 766 -1.64 24.01 2.35
N LEU A 767 -0.76 25.02 2.30
CA LEU A 767 0.47 25.05 3.08
C LEU A 767 0.20 25.10 4.58
N ILE A 768 -0.81 25.82 5.06
CA ILE A 768 -1.19 25.85 6.47
C ILE A 768 -1.64 24.45 6.95
N ALA A 769 -2.46 23.76 6.16
CA ALA A 769 -2.91 22.42 6.49
C ALA A 769 -1.74 21.41 6.52
N LEU A 770 -0.88 21.46 5.52
CA LEU A 770 0.31 20.60 5.43
C LEU A 770 1.36 20.92 6.50
N ALA A 771 1.52 22.19 6.89
CA ALA A 771 2.44 22.59 7.94
C ALA A 771 1.98 22.06 9.30
N ALA A 772 0.68 22.12 9.61
CA ALA A 772 0.15 21.51 10.82
C ALA A 772 0.44 20.00 10.87
N LEU A 773 0.31 19.30 9.74
CA LEU A 773 0.64 17.87 9.65
C LEU A 773 2.15 17.59 9.73
N ALA A 774 2.99 18.41 9.11
CA ALA A 774 4.45 18.24 9.15
C ALA A 774 5.01 18.52 10.55
N LEU A 775 4.42 19.46 11.30
CA LEU A 775 4.89 19.83 12.64
C LEU A 775 4.31 18.94 13.74
N LEU A 776 3.07 18.47 13.59
CA LEU A 776 2.32 17.79 14.66
C LEU A 776 1.92 16.35 14.31
N GLY A 777 2.12 15.87 13.07
CA GLY A 777 1.61 14.57 12.60
C GLY A 777 2.43 13.34 12.99
N GLY A 778 3.56 13.51 13.69
CA GLY A 778 4.48 12.43 14.05
C GLY A 778 5.43 12.02 12.90
N GLU A 779 6.45 11.20 13.23
CA GLU A 779 7.53 10.84 12.28
C GLU A 779 7.01 10.12 11.04
N ALA A 780 6.06 9.20 11.21
CA ALA A 780 5.53 8.35 10.14
C ALA A 780 4.88 9.13 8.97
N ILE A 781 4.27 10.29 9.22
CA ILE A 781 3.67 11.13 8.16
C ILE A 781 4.54 12.36 7.84
N ARG A 782 5.50 12.72 8.70
CA ARG A 782 6.24 13.98 8.56
C ARG A 782 6.97 14.11 7.23
N THR A 783 7.70 13.07 6.82
CA THR A 783 8.47 13.07 5.56
C THR A 783 7.55 13.29 4.36
N PHE A 784 6.41 12.61 4.36
CA PHE A 784 5.36 12.76 3.36
C PHE A 784 4.79 14.19 3.34
N ALA A 785 4.43 14.74 4.50
CA ALA A 785 3.89 16.09 4.64
C ALA A 785 4.90 17.18 4.24
N LEU A 786 6.18 17.03 4.59
CA LEU A 786 7.25 17.96 4.21
C LEU A 786 7.48 17.97 2.69
N THR A 787 7.40 16.80 2.06
CA THR A 787 7.53 16.67 0.59
C THR A 787 6.40 17.41 -0.11
N LEU A 788 5.16 17.20 0.33
CA LEU A 788 4.00 17.93 -0.19
C LEU A 788 4.11 19.44 0.09
N LEU A 789 4.51 19.83 1.31
CA LEU A 789 4.65 21.23 1.71
C LEU A 789 5.63 21.97 0.80
N PHE A 790 6.81 21.40 0.58
CA PHE A 790 7.82 21.98 -0.31
C PHE A 790 7.33 22.00 -1.76
N GLY A 791 6.78 20.88 -2.24
CA GLY A 791 6.32 20.77 -3.62
C GLY A 791 5.17 21.72 -3.95
N VAL A 792 4.20 21.90 -3.04
CA VAL A 792 3.13 22.91 -3.16
C VAL A 792 3.74 24.31 -3.23
N ALA A 793 4.67 24.65 -2.34
CA ALA A 793 5.31 25.97 -2.33
C ALA A 793 6.08 26.26 -3.64
N ILE A 794 6.84 25.29 -4.15
CA ILE A 794 7.55 25.42 -5.42
C ILE A 794 6.57 25.49 -6.60
N GLY A 795 5.50 24.70 -6.61
CA GLY A 795 4.47 24.78 -7.64
C GLY A 795 3.77 26.14 -7.70
N THR A 796 3.49 26.75 -6.54
CA THR A 796 2.97 28.12 -6.49
C THR A 796 3.95 29.11 -7.11
N ILE A 797 5.24 29.01 -6.78
CA ILE A 797 6.28 29.90 -7.30
C ILE A 797 6.45 29.68 -8.81
N SER A 798 6.47 28.43 -9.29
CA SER A 798 6.68 28.10 -10.70
C SER A 798 5.50 28.53 -11.57
N SER A 799 4.25 28.41 -11.10
CA SER A 799 3.07 28.88 -11.83
C SER A 799 3.13 30.39 -12.12
N ILE A 800 3.76 31.17 -11.23
CA ILE A 800 3.94 32.63 -11.36
C ILE A 800 5.18 32.96 -12.21
N TYR A 801 6.33 32.36 -11.91
CA TYR A 801 7.63 32.80 -12.43
C TYR A 801 8.22 31.92 -13.53
N ILE A 802 7.67 30.73 -13.78
CA ILE A 802 8.16 29.79 -14.78
C ILE A 802 7.12 29.63 -15.90
N ALA A 803 5.91 29.20 -15.56
CA ALA A 803 4.86 28.88 -16.52
C ALA A 803 4.53 30.06 -17.45
N GLY A 804 4.18 31.23 -16.89
CA GLY A 804 3.86 32.43 -17.66
C GLY A 804 5.02 32.92 -18.55
N PRO A 805 6.21 33.21 -17.98
CA PRO A 805 7.37 33.69 -18.73
C PRO A 805 7.85 32.79 -19.87
N ILE A 806 7.73 31.46 -19.75
CA ILE A 806 8.14 30.52 -20.81
C ILE A 806 7.36 30.78 -22.12
N LEU A 807 6.12 31.22 -22.03
CA LEU A 807 5.28 31.51 -23.21
C LEU A 807 5.85 32.61 -24.11
N ILE A 808 6.74 33.45 -23.59
CA ILE A 808 7.42 34.52 -24.35
C ILE A 808 8.38 33.93 -25.38
N LEU A 809 8.99 32.77 -25.09
CA LEU A 809 9.91 32.08 -26.02
C LEU A 809 9.18 31.64 -27.29
N PHE A 810 7.89 31.33 -27.19
CA PHE A 810 7.05 30.92 -28.30
C PHE A 810 6.51 32.07 -29.16
N ARG A 811 6.82 33.34 -28.82
CA ARG A 811 6.41 34.55 -29.56
C ARG A 811 4.93 34.54 -29.96
N LEU A 812 4.04 34.20 -29.03
CA LEU A 812 2.59 34.17 -29.25
C LEU A 812 2.11 35.52 -29.80
N ARG A 813 1.52 35.51 -31.01
CA ARG A 813 0.94 36.71 -31.63
C ARG A 813 -0.56 36.80 -31.34
N PRO A 814 -1.08 37.94 -30.82
CA PRO A 814 -2.51 38.12 -30.56
C PRO A 814 -3.41 37.97 -31.80
N GLU A 815 -2.85 38.14 -33.01
CA GLU A 815 -3.56 38.10 -34.29
C GLU A 815 -4.19 36.74 -34.61
N ARG A 816 -3.62 35.63 -34.10
CA ARG A 816 -4.10 34.25 -34.28
C ARG A 816 -5.46 33.97 -33.61
N TYR A 817 -5.90 34.82 -32.67
CA TYR A 817 -7.12 34.62 -31.87
C TYR A 817 -8.30 35.50 -32.28
N ARG A 818 -8.33 36.01 -33.52
CA ARG A 818 -9.47 36.77 -34.08
C ARG A 818 -10.63 35.83 -34.47
N PRO A 819 -11.84 35.92 -33.89
CA PRO A 819 -13.01 35.30 -34.47
C PRO A 819 -13.55 36.20 -35.60
N GLY A 820 -13.74 35.65 -36.81
CA GLY A 820 -14.46 36.34 -37.88
C GLY A 820 -13.90 36.34 -39.29
N LYS A 821 -12.90 35.51 -39.64
CA LYS A 821 -12.68 35.08 -41.03
C LYS A 821 -12.22 33.64 -41.04
N GLY A 822 -13.10 32.73 -41.45
CA GLY A 822 -12.70 31.39 -41.84
C GLY A 822 -11.78 31.44 -43.06
N GLY A 823 -10.90 30.46 -43.19
CA GLY A 823 -10.16 30.24 -44.43
C GLY A 823 -8.80 29.59 -44.25
N ALA A 824 -8.79 28.26 -44.29
CA ALA A 824 -7.76 27.36 -44.82
C ALA A 824 -6.29 27.46 -44.35
N GLY A 825 -5.64 26.29 -44.37
CA GLY A 825 -4.27 26.07 -43.91
C GLY A 825 -3.23 26.98 -44.55
N ALA A 826 -2.12 27.10 -43.84
CA ALA A 826 -0.92 27.75 -44.35
C ALA A 826 -0.46 27.09 -45.66
N VAL A 827 -0.63 27.79 -46.77
CA VAL A 827 0.18 27.58 -47.97
C VAL A 827 1.54 28.24 -47.70
N PRO A 828 2.68 27.57 -47.95
CA PRO A 828 3.98 28.22 -47.85
C PRO A 828 4.19 29.14 -49.05
N GLU A 829 4.40 30.43 -48.79
CA GLU A 829 4.91 31.36 -49.79
C GLU A 829 6.35 30.98 -50.15
N THR A 830 6.52 30.39 -51.33
CA THR A 830 7.78 30.44 -52.07
C THR A 830 8.00 31.87 -52.57
N GLY A 831 8.90 32.59 -51.93
CA GLY A 831 9.43 33.86 -52.45
C GLY A 831 10.71 33.60 -53.25
N ALA A 832 10.61 33.75 -54.57
CA ALA A 832 11.75 33.91 -55.46
C ALA A 832 12.16 35.38 -55.55
N ASN A 833 13.49 35.59 -55.51
CA ASN A 833 14.31 36.68 -56.06
C ASN A 833 14.07 38.15 -55.66
N GLY A 834 15.15 38.71 -55.12
CA GLY A 834 15.45 40.13 -54.93
C GLY A 834 16.80 40.28 -54.25
#